data_AF-A0A2N1WFL4-F1
#
_entry.id   AF-A0A2N1WFL4-F1
#
_cell.length_a   1.000
_cell.length_b   1.000
_cell.length_c   1.000
_cell.angle_alpha   90.00
_cell.angle_beta   90.00
_cell.angle_gamma   90.00
#
_symmetry.space_group_name_H-M   'P 1'
#
loop_
_entity.id
_entity.type
_entity.pdbx_description
1 polymer ?
#
loop_
_entity_poly.entity_id
_entity_poly.type
_entity_poly.pdbx_seq_one_letter_code
_entity_poly.pdbx_strand_id
1 'polypeptide(L)'
;MRAQQAEENIMIKNIRTSLLVAAVGFMAAIPYASAQQGPPPEVTQRLCILLGMLGGPTPDFCQEPPPPPIFPKPPRADACPGHPGVRPRPGFSTVSFDEARGVYVVDTPPTTFEPSSSNDNLPKNLCPTVYENARSASGAEIPNTLPSTRDNPYNLHPEPVVSSIDPRSPSQDLKAILDAFRAAAASGEPAGDDEIQFGLDILEGNPIDRAYSGMPLLHYNGPNKVKKVQPIFNDEGVKIGGRVELHQVWFDGRIMGDTAMLDPSDVMDVPWTMVVHADTLTNGHEDFAPFQMYFDDPMETGMPPMPHVAMDMTFFPMEDGTRTTFELKMAPGRFFNLTYYWGWRIHPPRIQVTENVNKTAGGPTLLEWEQMVFGEDPMGSEENKLAAIAMIGDLAPAKRLWNLLRELRESPALLDEAAVAEFESAFYDWRNRLALPSGIEFDEDFDVNIVYLNNTLYGQAKGMGSWEQTVEFNQPGDQVRVKVLNGDYFVHGYQFVDFGGNRGWENTFHSTAEFGGAGPWFTFGRVHWWPMLRPALMVPPAVPADGGVQALTIDASLQRAMAAESVRAAGGGVGKQPFELAPEWLDVRESISVLSEHQHVTEVNGATLGVLPLEINMNHTPSKRLKVYQFDPLHHDVAVWSIH
;
A
#
# COMPACT_ATOMS: atom_id res chain seq x y z
N MET A 1 66.71 4.88 30.23
CA MET A 1 66.08 5.41 28.98
C MET A 1 65.32 4.35 28.20
N ARG A 2 65.94 3.36 27.54
CA ARG A 2 65.16 2.36 26.74
C ARG A 2 64.18 1.50 27.55
N ALA A 3 64.53 1.11 28.78
CA ALA A 3 63.63 0.36 29.66
C ALA A 3 62.44 1.22 30.15
N GLN A 4 62.70 2.47 30.51
CA GLN A 4 61.69 3.43 30.96
C GLN A 4 60.69 3.77 29.84
N GLN A 5 61.18 3.87 28.60
CA GLN A 5 60.32 4.09 27.43
C GLN A 5 59.50 2.84 27.06
N ALA A 6 59.99 1.64 27.36
CA ALA A 6 59.22 0.41 27.21
C ALA A 6 58.10 0.30 28.26
N GLU A 7 58.35 0.70 29.50
CA GLU A 7 57.34 0.76 30.56
C GLU A 7 56.26 1.81 30.29
N GLU A 8 56.64 3.01 29.82
CA GLU A 8 55.67 4.03 29.39
C GLU A 8 54.80 3.55 28.22
N ASN A 9 55.39 2.87 27.23
CA ASN A 9 54.63 2.33 26.10
C ASN A 9 53.65 1.21 26.52
N ILE A 10 54.03 0.38 27.50
CA ILE A 10 53.14 -0.65 28.06
C ILE A 10 52.01 0.00 28.87
N MET A 11 52.32 1.03 29.66
CA MET A 11 51.31 1.77 30.44
C MET A 11 50.31 2.48 29.54
N ILE A 12 50.76 3.17 28.48
CA ILE A 12 49.90 3.83 27.49
C ILE A 12 49.03 2.81 26.76
N LYS A 13 49.58 1.64 26.41
CA LYS A 13 48.82 0.56 25.77
C LYS A 13 47.72 0.02 26.69
N ASN A 14 48.03 -0.22 27.96
CA ASN A 14 47.06 -0.72 28.94
C ASN A 14 45.95 0.30 29.21
N ILE A 15 46.27 1.59 29.32
CA ILE A 15 45.28 2.66 29.50
C ILE A 15 44.34 2.74 28.28
N ARG A 16 44.87 2.63 27.05
CA ARG A 16 44.06 2.59 25.83
C ARG A 16 43.12 1.38 25.80
N THR A 17 43.62 0.21 26.18
CA THR A 17 42.80 -1.02 26.22
C THR A 17 41.69 -0.93 27.27
N SER A 18 41.97 -0.40 28.47
CA SER A 18 40.94 -0.22 29.51
C SER A 18 39.87 0.80 29.13
N LEU A 19 40.25 1.91 28.47
CA LEU A 19 39.29 2.89 27.96
C LEU A 19 38.42 2.32 26.83
N LEU A 20 38.99 1.50 25.95
CA LEU A 20 38.23 0.84 24.88
C LEU A 20 37.21 -0.17 25.45
N VAL A 21 37.60 -0.96 26.45
CA VAL A 21 36.71 -1.91 27.13
C VAL A 21 35.58 -1.19 27.87
N ALA A 22 35.88 -0.05 28.51
CA ALA A 22 34.85 0.77 29.16
C ALA A 22 33.85 1.38 28.16
N ALA A 23 34.33 1.85 26.99
CA ALA A 23 33.48 2.39 25.93
C ALA A 23 32.57 1.31 25.31
N VAL A 24 33.09 0.10 25.09
CA VAL A 24 32.29 -1.05 24.59
C VAL A 24 31.27 -1.51 25.64
N GLY A 25 31.66 -1.56 26.93
CA GLY A 25 30.74 -1.88 28.02
C GLY A 25 29.62 -0.85 28.20
N PHE A 26 29.89 0.44 27.95
CA PHE A 26 28.88 1.49 27.97
C PHE A 26 27.87 1.36 26.82
N MET A 27 28.32 0.95 25.63
CA MET A 27 27.41 0.67 24.49
C MET A 27 26.54 -0.57 24.70
N ALA A 28 27.05 -1.60 25.39
CA ALA A 28 26.28 -2.82 25.69
C ALA A 28 25.24 -2.64 26.82
N ALA A 29 25.37 -1.58 27.64
CA ALA A 29 24.47 -1.28 28.76
C ALA A 29 23.28 -0.36 28.38
N ILE A 30 23.22 0.09 27.13
CA ILE A 30 22.07 0.84 26.61
C ILE A 30 20.94 -0.18 26.36
N PRO A 31 19.81 -0.14 27.10
CA PRO A 31 18.72 -1.09 26.88
C PRO A 31 18.21 -0.97 25.43
N TYR A 32 17.93 -2.10 24.79
CA TYR A 32 17.48 -2.20 23.39
C TYR A 32 16.28 -1.28 23.07
N ALA A 33 15.49 -0.90 24.08
CA ALA A 33 14.39 0.07 23.99
C ALA A 33 14.82 1.53 23.70
N SER A 34 16.09 1.90 23.88
CA SER A 34 16.58 3.26 23.54
C SER A 34 17.50 3.29 22.31
N ALA A 35 17.67 2.17 21.60
CA ALA A 35 18.37 2.17 20.30
C ALA A 35 17.63 3.00 19.24
N GLN A 36 16.33 3.24 19.43
CA GLN A 36 15.51 4.07 18.55
C GLN A 36 15.63 5.57 18.81
N GLN A 37 16.13 6.04 19.97
CA GLN A 37 16.28 7.49 20.22
C GLN A 37 17.67 8.06 19.90
N GLY A 38 18.66 7.21 19.64
CA GLY A 38 20.07 7.62 19.58
C GLY A 38 20.58 8.20 20.93
N PRO A 39 21.89 8.28 21.17
CA PRO A 39 22.39 9.07 22.28
C PRO A 39 22.07 10.56 22.01
N PRO A 40 21.83 11.37 23.05
CA PRO A 40 21.74 12.83 22.89
C PRO A 40 22.94 13.36 22.09
N PRO A 41 22.78 14.38 21.23
CA PRO A 41 23.86 14.86 20.35
C PRO A 41 25.18 15.15 21.09
N GLU A 42 25.11 15.65 22.33
CA GLU A 42 26.28 15.89 23.16
C GLU A 42 27.03 14.60 23.58
N VAL A 43 26.32 13.49 23.78
CA VAL A 43 26.90 12.19 24.14
C VAL A 43 27.58 11.57 22.92
N THR A 44 26.93 11.63 21.76
CA THR A 44 27.49 11.16 20.47
C THR A 44 28.76 11.96 20.12
N GLN A 45 28.71 13.29 20.22
CA GLN A 45 29.86 14.14 19.94
C GLN A 45 31.05 13.85 20.87
N ARG A 46 30.79 13.67 22.18
CA ARG A 46 31.85 13.31 23.14
C ARG A 46 32.45 11.93 22.87
N LEU A 47 31.62 10.96 22.46
CA LEU A 47 32.07 9.61 22.09
C LEU A 47 32.95 9.65 20.83
N CYS A 48 32.56 10.43 19.82
CA CYS A 48 33.32 10.60 18.58
C CYS A 48 34.68 11.29 18.81
N ILE A 49 34.72 12.32 19.68
CA ILE A 49 35.98 12.97 20.09
C ILE A 49 36.90 11.98 20.81
N LEU A 50 36.34 11.17 21.73
CA LEU A 50 37.10 10.19 22.49
C LEU A 50 37.70 9.10 21.58
N LEU A 51 36.92 8.59 20.62
CA LEU A 51 37.37 7.58 19.66
C LEU A 51 38.45 8.13 18.71
N GLY A 52 38.31 9.39 18.26
CA GLY A 52 39.34 10.08 17.45
C GLY A 52 40.66 10.27 18.21
N MET A 53 40.61 10.62 19.51
CA MET A 53 41.81 10.76 20.35
C MET A 53 42.54 9.42 20.60
N LEU A 54 41.81 8.30 20.54
CA LEU A 54 42.37 6.96 20.75
C LEU A 54 42.98 6.35 19.48
N GLY A 55 42.83 7.00 18.32
CA GLY A 55 43.42 6.57 17.04
C GLY A 55 42.76 5.34 16.42
N GLY A 56 41.51 5.05 16.81
CA GLY A 56 40.69 4.03 16.15
C GLY A 56 40.00 4.59 14.89
N PRO A 57 39.51 3.73 13.98
CA PRO A 57 38.64 4.17 12.89
C PRO A 57 37.40 4.84 13.47
N THR A 58 37.09 6.05 13.01
CA THR A 58 35.85 6.75 13.36
C THR A 58 34.66 5.96 12.82
N PRO A 59 33.70 5.56 13.67
CA PRO A 59 32.45 4.94 13.21
C PRO A 59 31.70 5.87 12.25
N ASP A 60 30.88 5.32 11.34
CA ASP A 60 30.17 6.11 10.33
C ASP A 60 29.23 7.18 10.93
N PHE A 61 28.67 6.93 12.12
CA PHE A 61 27.86 7.92 12.86
C PHE A 61 28.65 9.11 13.42
N CYS A 62 29.99 9.06 13.36
CA CYS A 62 30.90 10.14 13.78
C CYS A 62 31.41 11.01 12.63
N GLN A 63 31.06 10.68 11.38
CA GLN A 63 31.33 11.56 10.27
C GLN A 63 30.36 12.75 10.35
N GLU A 64 30.85 13.96 10.05
CA GLU A 64 29.91 15.08 9.82
C GLU A 64 28.90 14.63 8.77
N PRO A 65 27.59 14.84 8.99
CA PRO A 65 26.61 14.50 7.98
C PRO A 65 27.05 15.20 6.68
N PRO A 66 27.01 14.50 5.54
CA PRO A 66 27.37 15.11 4.28
C PRO A 66 26.60 16.44 4.15
N PRO A 67 27.23 17.50 3.61
CA PRO A 67 26.52 18.76 3.41
C PRO A 67 25.21 18.46 2.69
N PRO A 68 24.09 19.11 3.07
CA PRO A 68 22.80 18.85 2.46
C PRO A 68 22.98 18.92 0.94
N PRO A 69 22.46 17.95 0.19
CA PRO A 69 22.66 17.87 -1.24
C PRO A 69 22.33 19.24 -1.85
N ILE A 70 23.21 19.75 -2.72
CA ILE A 70 22.92 20.97 -3.47
C ILE A 70 21.70 20.64 -4.32
N PHE A 71 20.53 21.11 -3.88
CA PHE A 71 19.30 20.88 -4.61
C PHE A 71 19.48 21.43 -6.03
N PRO A 72 19.13 20.64 -7.05
CA PRO A 72 19.14 21.16 -8.40
C PRO A 72 18.24 22.39 -8.45
N LYS A 73 18.64 23.39 -9.25
CA LYS A 73 17.80 24.57 -9.44
C LYS A 73 16.42 24.10 -9.90
N PRO A 74 15.32 24.59 -9.29
CA PRO A 74 13.99 24.19 -9.70
C PRO A 74 13.81 24.39 -11.21
N PRO A 75 12.98 23.56 -11.87
CA PRO A 75 12.67 23.74 -13.27
C PRO A 75 12.20 25.17 -13.54
N ARG A 76 12.47 25.67 -14.74
CA ARG A 76 11.91 26.96 -15.15
C ARG A 76 10.39 26.84 -15.32
N ALA A 77 9.69 27.96 -15.20
CA ALA A 77 8.22 28.02 -15.35
C ALA A 77 7.72 27.47 -16.70
N ASP A 78 8.54 27.58 -17.75
CA ASP A 78 8.27 27.08 -19.10
C ASP A 78 8.48 25.56 -19.26
N ALA A 79 9.02 24.86 -18.26
CA ALA A 79 9.18 23.40 -18.30
C ALA A 79 7.83 22.66 -18.31
N CYS A 80 6.80 23.24 -17.68
CA CYS A 80 5.44 22.68 -17.68
C CYS A 80 4.38 23.77 -17.98
N PRO A 81 4.22 24.16 -19.26
CA PRO A 81 3.23 25.17 -19.64
C PRO A 81 1.82 24.75 -19.23
N GLY A 82 1.09 25.60 -18.52
CA GLY A 82 -0.29 25.33 -18.08
C GLY A 82 -0.42 24.67 -16.70
N HIS A 83 0.69 24.30 -16.03
CA HIS A 83 0.67 23.91 -14.61
C HIS A 83 0.19 25.09 -13.73
N PRO A 84 -0.72 24.92 -12.74
CA PRO A 84 -1.20 23.67 -12.13
C PRO A 84 -2.52 23.13 -12.72
N GLY A 85 -2.81 23.47 -13.98
CA GLY A 85 -3.92 22.89 -14.73
C GLY A 85 -3.58 21.54 -15.37
N VAL A 86 -4.54 21.04 -16.15
CA VAL A 86 -4.45 19.75 -16.83
C VAL A 86 -3.23 19.68 -17.74
N ARG A 87 -2.47 18.59 -17.61
CA ARG A 87 -1.35 18.23 -18.51
C ARG A 87 -1.83 17.45 -19.72
N PRO A 88 -1.11 17.51 -20.86
CA PRO A 88 -1.34 16.59 -21.97
C PRO A 88 -1.53 15.17 -21.47
N ARG A 89 -2.62 14.54 -21.92
CA ARG A 89 -2.96 13.16 -21.54
C ARG A 89 -2.24 12.23 -22.53
N PRO A 90 -1.40 11.29 -22.06
CA PRO A 90 -0.80 10.30 -22.94
C PRO A 90 -1.90 9.40 -23.53
N GLY A 91 -1.54 8.62 -24.55
CA GLY A 91 -2.40 7.54 -25.03
C GLY A 91 -2.56 6.44 -23.97
N PHE A 92 -3.36 5.42 -24.29
CA PHE A 92 -3.36 4.18 -23.52
C PHE A 92 -2.28 3.23 -24.03
N SER A 93 -1.86 2.28 -23.19
CA SER A 93 -1.02 1.17 -23.65
C SER A 93 -1.71 0.36 -24.74
N THR A 94 -0.93 -0.32 -25.57
CA THR A 94 -1.44 -1.46 -26.35
C THR A 94 -1.06 -2.76 -25.65
N VAL A 95 -1.98 -3.73 -25.66
CA VAL A 95 -1.73 -5.08 -25.17
C VAL A 95 -1.82 -6.05 -26.34
N SER A 96 -0.86 -6.97 -26.41
CA SER A 96 -0.86 -8.06 -27.38
C SER A 96 -0.39 -9.35 -26.71
N PHE A 97 -0.73 -10.50 -27.29
CA PHE A 97 -0.24 -11.79 -26.82
C PHE A 97 0.82 -12.33 -27.78
N ASP A 98 2.00 -12.65 -27.24
CA ASP A 98 3.07 -13.32 -27.98
C ASP A 98 2.91 -14.83 -27.84
N GLU A 99 2.27 -15.47 -28.83
CA GLU A 99 2.02 -16.92 -28.82
C GLU A 99 3.29 -17.77 -28.69
N ALA A 100 4.42 -17.30 -29.23
CA ALA A 100 5.67 -18.06 -29.22
C ALA A 100 6.29 -18.10 -27.82
N ARG A 101 6.10 -17.04 -27.05
CA ARG A 101 6.63 -16.91 -25.68
C ARG A 101 5.58 -17.19 -24.60
N GLY A 102 4.30 -17.19 -24.95
CA GLY A 102 3.20 -17.33 -24.00
C GLY A 102 3.15 -16.16 -23.01
N VAL A 103 3.43 -14.94 -23.47
CA VAL A 103 3.45 -13.72 -22.63
C VAL A 103 2.60 -12.61 -23.22
N TYR A 104 1.99 -11.82 -22.35
CA TYR A 104 1.32 -10.59 -22.73
C TYR A 104 2.35 -9.46 -22.82
N VAL A 105 2.44 -8.84 -24.00
CA VAL A 105 3.31 -7.68 -24.24
C VAL A 105 2.48 -6.41 -24.10
N VAL A 106 2.89 -5.54 -23.17
CA VAL A 106 2.28 -4.25 -22.89
C VAL A 106 3.21 -3.14 -23.36
N ASP A 107 2.82 -2.41 -24.40
CA ASP A 107 3.55 -1.24 -24.85
C ASP A 107 2.91 0.02 -24.26
N THR A 108 3.61 0.66 -23.32
CA THR A 108 3.14 1.92 -22.73
C THR A 108 3.14 3.06 -23.76
N PRO A 109 2.32 4.11 -23.60
CA PRO A 109 2.38 5.29 -24.47
C PRO A 109 3.75 5.99 -24.40
N PRO A 110 4.17 6.70 -25.47
CA PRO A 110 5.35 7.54 -25.42
C PRO A 110 5.16 8.71 -24.44
N THR A 111 6.26 9.15 -23.82
CA THR A 111 6.25 10.31 -22.92
C THR A 111 5.74 11.59 -23.59
N THR A 112 5.03 12.43 -22.83
CA THR A 112 4.62 13.77 -23.27
C THR A 112 5.69 14.84 -23.05
N PHE A 113 6.81 14.47 -22.41
CA PHE A 113 7.97 15.32 -22.14
C PHE A 113 9.17 14.88 -22.98
N GLU A 114 10.22 15.70 -23.03
CA GLU A 114 11.49 15.25 -23.60
C GLU A 114 11.97 13.98 -22.85
N PRO A 115 12.39 12.92 -23.56
CA PRO A 115 12.99 11.75 -22.94
C PRO A 115 14.17 12.12 -22.02
N SER A 116 14.23 11.48 -20.85
CA SER A 116 15.34 11.60 -19.89
C SER A 116 15.47 10.34 -19.04
N SER A 117 16.54 10.26 -18.25
CA SER A 117 16.62 9.23 -17.21
C SER A 117 16.01 9.76 -15.92
N SER A 118 15.30 8.89 -15.19
CA SER A 118 14.87 9.19 -13.83
C SER A 118 16.05 9.36 -12.85
N ASN A 119 17.25 8.89 -13.23
CA ASN A 119 18.48 9.11 -12.49
C ASN A 119 19.15 10.46 -12.78
N ASP A 120 18.66 11.22 -13.76
CA ASP A 120 19.17 12.56 -14.03
C ASP A 120 18.99 13.48 -12.81
N ASN A 121 19.88 14.44 -12.64
CA ASN A 121 19.76 15.44 -11.56
C ASN A 121 18.47 16.27 -11.69
N LEU A 122 18.01 16.48 -12.92
CA LEU A 122 16.75 17.13 -13.26
C LEU A 122 16.09 16.35 -14.40
N PRO A 123 15.28 15.32 -14.07
CA PRO A 123 14.47 14.63 -15.05
C PRO A 123 13.56 15.63 -15.79
N LYS A 124 13.35 15.40 -17.08
CA LYS A 124 12.63 16.34 -17.96
C LYS A 124 11.13 16.38 -17.72
N ASN A 125 10.59 15.42 -16.98
CA ASN A 125 9.21 15.39 -16.51
C ASN A 125 9.02 16.12 -15.15
N LEU A 126 10.05 16.78 -14.61
CA LEU A 126 9.89 17.59 -13.40
C LEU A 126 9.29 18.97 -13.71
N CYS A 127 8.18 19.29 -13.06
CA CYS A 127 7.50 20.57 -13.12
C CYS A 127 7.95 21.54 -12.03
N PRO A 128 7.92 22.85 -12.29
CA PRO A 128 8.11 23.86 -11.26
C PRO A 128 6.97 23.78 -10.25
N THR A 129 7.27 24.00 -8.99
CA THR A 129 6.24 24.12 -7.96
C THR A 129 5.38 25.35 -8.16
N VAL A 130 4.09 25.16 -7.94
CA VAL A 130 3.12 26.25 -7.82
C VAL A 130 2.34 26.16 -6.50
N TYR A 131 2.38 27.22 -5.70
CA TYR A 131 1.61 27.32 -4.44
C TYR A 131 0.19 27.87 -4.68
N GLU A 132 -0.55 27.20 -5.56
CA GLU A 132 -1.96 27.47 -5.87
C GLU A 132 -2.72 26.15 -5.87
N ASN A 133 -4.04 26.19 -5.72
CA ASN A 133 -4.90 25.04 -6.00
C ASN A 133 -4.75 24.60 -7.48
N ALA A 134 -4.93 23.31 -7.73
CA ALA A 134 -4.99 22.73 -9.05
C ALA A 134 -6.18 23.28 -9.85
N ARG A 135 -6.10 23.22 -11.17
CA ARG A 135 -7.16 23.70 -12.06
C ARG A 135 -7.68 22.60 -12.96
N SER A 136 -8.99 22.54 -13.20
CA SER A 136 -9.61 21.62 -14.14
C SER A 136 -9.28 21.98 -15.59
N ALA A 137 -9.76 21.18 -16.55
CA ALA A 137 -9.60 21.45 -17.98
C ALA A 137 -10.18 22.81 -18.43
N SER A 138 -11.20 23.32 -17.74
CA SER A 138 -11.78 24.65 -18.04
C SER A 138 -10.95 25.81 -17.46
N GLY A 139 -9.98 25.50 -16.60
CA GLY A 139 -9.24 26.48 -15.80
C GLY A 139 -9.91 26.80 -14.46
N ALA A 140 -11.05 26.19 -14.13
CA ALA A 140 -11.71 26.34 -12.84
C ALA A 140 -10.85 25.75 -11.71
N GLU A 141 -10.90 26.37 -10.55
CA GLU A 141 -10.14 25.96 -9.38
C GLU A 141 -10.74 24.68 -8.75
N ILE A 142 -9.88 23.72 -8.42
CA ILE A 142 -10.23 22.55 -7.61
C ILE A 142 -9.86 22.87 -6.17
N PRO A 143 -10.81 23.25 -5.30
CA PRO A 143 -10.47 23.67 -3.94
C PRO A 143 -9.89 22.51 -3.12
N ASN A 144 -9.18 22.83 -2.03
CA ASN A 144 -8.49 21.87 -1.17
C ASN A 144 -7.44 21.02 -1.92
N THR A 145 -6.70 21.65 -2.83
CA THR A 145 -5.56 21.05 -3.56
C THR A 145 -4.28 21.90 -3.48
N LEU A 146 -4.23 22.79 -2.49
CA LEU A 146 -3.07 23.62 -2.20
C LEU A 146 -2.04 22.76 -1.45
N PRO A 147 -0.88 22.45 -2.05
CA PRO A 147 0.15 21.69 -1.37
C PRO A 147 0.70 22.45 -0.15
N SER A 148 1.40 21.76 0.75
CA SER A 148 2.13 22.38 1.85
C SER A 148 3.04 23.52 1.36
N THR A 149 3.09 24.61 2.11
CA THR A 149 3.93 25.77 1.81
C THR A 149 5.01 25.92 2.87
N ARG A 150 6.04 26.72 2.59
CA ARG A 150 7.10 27.02 3.57
C ARG A 150 6.56 27.62 4.87
N ASP A 151 5.53 28.45 4.77
CA ASP A 151 4.97 29.18 5.90
C ASP A 151 3.78 28.44 6.53
N ASN A 152 3.22 27.44 5.85
CA ASN A 152 2.17 26.57 6.37
C ASN A 152 2.37 25.11 5.90
N PRO A 153 2.96 24.24 6.74
CA PRO A 153 3.20 22.84 6.38
C PRO A 153 1.92 21.99 6.28
N TYR A 154 0.80 22.46 6.85
CA TYR A 154 -0.46 21.70 6.97
C TYR A 154 -1.64 22.48 6.38
N ASN A 155 -1.65 22.72 5.06
CA ASN A 155 -2.73 23.46 4.40
C ASN A 155 -4.09 22.73 4.44
N LEU A 156 -4.04 21.40 4.46
CA LEU A 156 -5.20 20.53 4.23
C LEU A 156 -5.78 19.90 5.50
N HIS A 157 -5.29 20.27 6.68
CA HIS A 157 -5.90 19.89 7.96
C HIS A 157 -5.49 20.87 9.07
N PRO A 158 -6.27 21.01 10.15
CA PRO A 158 -5.82 21.67 11.38
C PRO A 158 -4.80 20.78 12.12
N GLU A 159 -4.17 21.29 13.17
CA GLU A 159 -3.30 20.48 14.04
C GLU A 159 -4.00 19.19 14.48
N PRO A 160 -3.41 17.99 14.26
CA PRO A 160 -4.03 16.73 14.65
C PRO A 160 -4.18 16.59 16.17
N VAL A 161 -5.19 15.82 16.60
CA VAL A 161 -5.39 15.51 18.02
C VAL A 161 -4.75 14.16 18.34
N VAL A 162 -3.80 14.14 19.27
CA VAL A 162 -3.06 12.94 19.69
C VAL A 162 -3.50 12.50 21.09
N SER A 163 -3.71 11.20 21.27
CA SER A 163 -4.05 10.57 22.57
C SER A 163 -3.37 9.22 22.72
N SER A 164 -3.17 8.75 23.95
CA SER A 164 -2.54 7.44 24.20
C SER A 164 -3.56 6.29 24.10
N ILE A 165 -3.10 5.14 23.61
CA ILE A 165 -3.86 3.88 23.51
C ILE A 165 -2.98 2.69 23.93
N ASP A 166 -3.58 1.51 24.01
CA ASP A 166 -2.84 0.25 24.14
C ASP A 166 -2.12 -0.09 22.81
N PRO A 167 -0.78 -0.24 22.79
CA PRO A 167 -0.01 -0.49 21.57
C PRO A 167 -0.02 -1.95 21.12
N ARG A 168 -0.74 -2.88 21.78
CA ARG A 168 -0.72 -4.30 21.39
C ARG A 168 -1.25 -4.51 19.97
N SER A 169 -0.41 -5.09 19.11
CA SER A 169 -0.73 -5.34 17.70
C SER A 169 -1.21 -6.78 17.44
N PRO A 170 -1.94 -7.03 16.33
CA PRO A 170 -2.34 -8.39 15.94
C PRO A 170 -1.15 -9.35 15.88
N SER A 171 0.00 -8.88 15.38
CA SER A 171 1.22 -9.70 15.31
C SER A 171 1.75 -10.11 16.68
N GLN A 172 1.68 -9.24 17.67
CA GLN A 172 2.11 -9.58 19.04
C GLN A 172 1.16 -10.58 19.69
N ASP A 173 -0.14 -10.37 19.52
CA ASP A 173 -1.16 -11.27 20.07
C ASP A 173 -1.10 -12.66 19.40
N LEU A 174 -0.94 -12.75 18.08
CA LEU A 174 -0.72 -14.02 17.37
C LEU A 174 0.62 -14.68 17.75
N LYS A 175 1.68 -13.90 17.97
CA LYS A 175 2.97 -14.43 18.44
C LYS A 175 2.87 -15.02 19.84
N ALA A 176 2.08 -14.41 20.72
CA ALA A 176 1.83 -14.92 22.06
C ALA A 176 1.11 -16.29 22.01
N ILE A 177 0.14 -16.45 21.10
CA ILE A 177 -0.52 -17.74 20.84
C ILE A 177 0.49 -18.78 20.36
N LEU A 178 1.34 -18.44 19.38
CA LEU A 178 2.39 -19.35 18.90
C LEU A 178 3.34 -19.78 20.04
N ASP A 179 3.71 -18.87 20.93
CA ASP A 179 4.58 -19.20 22.07
C ASP A 179 3.88 -20.10 23.10
N ALA A 180 2.58 -19.90 23.33
CA ALA A 180 1.77 -20.79 24.17
C ALA A 180 1.67 -22.20 23.55
N PHE A 181 1.41 -22.29 22.25
CA PHE A 181 1.35 -23.56 21.51
C PHE A 181 2.68 -24.31 21.55
N ARG A 182 3.82 -23.61 21.41
CA ARG A 182 5.15 -24.22 21.59
C ARG A 182 5.33 -24.82 22.97
N ALA A 183 4.92 -24.11 24.02
CA ALA A 183 5.05 -24.59 25.39
C ALA A 183 4.15 -25.82 25.66
N ALA A 184 2.91 -25.79 25.15
CA ALA A 184 1.97 -26.90 25.27
C ALA A 184 2.46 -28.14 24.51
N ALA A 185 2.85 -28.01 23.24
CA ALA A 185 3.39 -29.10 22.43
C ALA A 185 4.64 -29.73 23.07
N ALA A 186 5.58 -28.92 23.59
CA ALA A 186 6.77 -29.42 24.27
C ALA A 186 6.47 -30.19 25.57
N SER A 187 5.32 -29.91 26.19
CA SER A 187 4.87 -30.55 27.43
C SER A 187 3.90 -31.72 27.19
N GLY A 188 3.47 -31.94 25.94
CA GLY A 188 2.43 -32.91 25.58
C GLY A 188 1.03 -32.52 26.06
N GLU A 189 0.81 -31.23 26.31
CA GLU A 189 -0.49 -30.67 26.69
C GLU A 189 -1.28 -30.28 25.42
N PRO A 190 -2.63 -30.38 25.44
CA PRO A 190 -3.46 -29.94 24.33
C PRO A 190 -3.37 -28.42 24.12
N ALA A 191 -3.78 -27.95 22.94
CA ALA A 191 -3.97 -26.52 22.71
C ALA A 191 -5.03 -25.93 23.67
N GLY A 192 -4.77 -24.72 24.18
CA GLY A 192 -5.69 -24.03 25.07
C GLY A 192 -6.87 -23.40 24.33
N ASP A 193 -8.08 -23.60 24.85
CA ASP A 193 -9.33 -23.12 24.22
C ASP A 193 -9.37 -21.59 24.11
N ASP A 194 -8.86 -20.87 25.11
CA ASP A 194 -8.84 -19.41 25.14
C ASP A 194 -7.88 -18.85 24.07
N GLU A 195 -6.70 -19.45 23.89
CA GLU A 195 -5.74 -19.08 22.86
C GLU A 195 -6.29 -19.35 21.45
N ILE A 196 -6.96 -20.50 21.26
CA ILE A 196 -7.59 -20.84 19.98
C ILE A 196 -8.68 -19.82 19.65
N GLN A 197 -9.59 -19.56 20.58
CA GLN A 197 -10.70 -18.64 20.35
C GLN A 197 -10.20 -17.22 20.10
N PHE A 198 -9.21 -16.75 20.88
CA PHE A 198 -8.63 -15.43 20.68
C PHE A 198 -7.95 -15.30 19.31
N GLY A 199 -7.24 -16.34 18.85
CA GLY A 199 -6.66 -16.37 17.50
C GLY A 199 -7.72 -16.30 16.40
N LEU A 200 -8.82 -17.04 16.54
CA LEU A 200 -9.95 -16.97 15.62
C LEU A 200 -10.61 -15.59 15.63
N ASP A 201 -10.77 -14.98 16.80
CA ASP A 201 -11.35 -13.63 16.93
C ASP A 201 -10.49 -12.57 16.23
N ILE A 202 -9.16 -12.69 16.28
CA ILE A 202 -8.24 -11.81 15.55
C ILE A 202 -8.38 -12.02 14.03
N LEU A 203 -8.39 -13.27 13.55
CA LEU A 203 -8.43 -13.59 12.13
C LEU A 203 -9.78 -13.23 11.48
N GLU A 204 -10.88 -13.49 12.19
CA GLU A 204 -12.26 -13.24 11.76
C GLU A 204 -12.74 -11.82 12.09
N GLY A 205 -11.98 -11.04 12.86
CA GLY A 205 -12.38 -9.68 13.24
C GLY A 205 -13.54 -9.62 14.22
N ASN A 206 -13.69 -10.64 15.09
CA ASN A 206 -14.72 -10.63 16.12
C ASN A 206 -14.40 -9.56 17.20
N PRO A 207 -15.41 -9.13 17.99
CA PRO A 207 -15.19 -8.13 19.04
C PRO A 207 -14.17 -8.57 20.10
N ILE A 208 -13.16 -7.72 20.35
CA ILE A 208 -12.11 -7.96 21.34
C ILE A 208 -11.72 -6.64 22.03
N ASP A 209 -11.07 -6.70 23.20
CA ASP A 209 -10.55 -5.51 23.89
C ASP A 209 -9.19 -5.08 23.31
N ARG A 210 -9.21 -4.63 22.05
CA ARG A 210 -8.05 -4.14 21.28
C ARG A 210 -8.46 -3.03 20.32
N ALA A 211 -7.49 -2.18 19.96
CA ALA A 211 -7.69 -1.10 18.99
C ALA A 211 -8.12 -1.60 17.59
N TYR A 212 -7.80 -2.84 17.23
CA TYR A 212 -8.15 -3.47 15.95
C TYR A 212 -9.40 -4.35 16.01
N SER A 213 -10.22 -4.23 17.06
CA SER A 213 -11.49 -4.95 17.17
C SER A 213 -12.40 -4.66 15.96
N GLY A 214 -12.99 -5.70 15.37
CA GLY A 214 -13.85 -5.54 14.18
C GLY A 214 -13.08 -5.50 12.85
N MET A 215 -11.74 -5.58 12.86
CA MET A 215 -10.91 -5.56 11.65
C MET A 215 -10.29 -6.94 11.40
N PRO A 216 -10.89 -7.78 10.52
CA PRO A 216 -10.38 -9.12 10.27
C PRO A 216 -9.04 -9.09 9.53
N LEU A 217 -8.16 -10.04 9.85
CA LEU A 217 -6.95 -10.30 9.05
C LEU A 217 -7.26 -11.12 7.80
N LEU A 218 -8.38 -11.86 7.80
CA LEU A 218 -8.96 -12.46 6.60
C LEU A 218 -9.74 -11.38 5.85
N HIS A 219 -9.34 -11.06 4.62
CA HIS A 219 -9.95 -9.93 3.88
C HIS A 219 -11.20 -10.36 3.12
N TYR A 220 -12.19 -10.87 3.86
CA TYR A 220 -13.47 -11.36 3.32
C TYR A 220 -14.61 -10.34 3.45
N ASN A 221 -14.40 -9.22 4.15
CA ASN A 221 -15.45 -8.30 4.57
C ASN A 221 -15.51 -6.98 3.77
N GLY A 222 -14.93 -6.93 2.56
CA GLY A 222 -14.96 -5.76 1.69
C GLY A 222 -16.36 -5.13 1.51
N PRO A 223 -17.45 -5.91 1.31
CA PRO A 223 -18.82 -5.38 1.22
C PRO A 223 -19.28 -4.60 2.46
N ASN A 224 -18.74 -4.90 3.65
CA ASN A 224 -19.08 -4.20 4.88
C ASN A 224 -18.27 -2.91 5.10
N LYS A 225 -17.22 -2.66 4.30
CA LYS A 225 -16.31 -1.51 4.46
C LYS A 225 -16.70 -0.29 3.61
N VAL A 226 -18.00 0.01 3.56
CA VAL A 226 -18.54 1.15 2.79
C VAL A 226 -19.10 2.20 3.74
N LYS A 227 -18.68 3.46 3.57
CA LYS A 227 -19.27 4.60 4.31
C LYS A 227 -19.76 5.69 3.38
N LYS A 228 -20.88 6.31 3.74
CA LYS A 228 -21.44 7.45 3.02
C LYS A 228 -21.06 8.77 3.67
N VAL A 229 -20.61 9.73 2.87
CA VAL A 229 -20.32 11.09 3.35
C VAL A 229 -21.63 11.77 3.72
N GLN A 230 -21.75 12.16 4.99
CA GLN A 230 -22.94 12.81 5.50
C GLN A 230 -22.93 14.30 5.14
N PRO A 231 -23.93 14.83 4.44
CA PRO A 231 -23.96 16.24 4.05
C PRO A 231 -24.16 17.16 5.27
N ILE A 232 -23.56 18.34 5.21
CA ILE A 232 -23.73 19.42 6.19
C ILE A 232 -24.49 20.57 5.52
N PHE A 233 -25.51 21.07 6.21
CA PHE A 233 -26.36 22.18 5.76
C PHE A 233 -26.20 23.38 6.69
N ASN A 234 -26.33 24.59 6.14
CA ASN A 234 -26.45 25.81 6.94
C ASN A 234 -27.90 25.99 7.46
N ASP A 235 -28.15 27.05 8.23
CA ASP A 235 -29.47 27.38 8.80
C ASP A 235 -30.57 27.61 7.75
N GLU A 236 -30.20 27.89 6.50
CA GLU A 236 -31.10 28.10 5.36
C GLU A 236 -31.41 26.80 4.60
N GLY A 237 -30.85 25.66 5.03
CA GLY A 237 -30.99 24.38 4.36
C GLY A 237 -30.14 24.24 3.08
N VAL A 238 -29.17 25.13 2.87
CA VAL A 238 -28.21 25.05 1.76
C VAL A 238 -27.07 24.11 2.15
N LYS A 239 -26.73 23.17 1.26
CA LYS A 239 -25.62 22.26 1.45
C LYS A 239 -24.29 23.03 1.36
N ILE A 240 -23.48 22.94 2.41
CA ILE A 240 -22.22 23.67 2.52
C ILE A 240 -21.00 22.76 2.69
N GLY A 241 -21.20 21.46 2.91
CA GLY A 241 -20.13 20.48 2.90
C GLY A 241 -20.60 19.08 3.26
N GLY A 242 -19.71 18.29 3.85
CA GLY A 242 -20.04 17.00 4.43
C GLY A 242 -18.92 16.43 5.30
N ARG A 243 -19.20 15.34 6.01
CA ARG A 243 -18.27 14.68 6.93
C ARG A 243 -18.39 13.16 6.85
N VAL A 244 -17.26 12.47 6.96
CA VAL A 244 -17.19 11.03 7.18
C VAL A 244 -16.04 10.71 8.12
N GLU A 245 -16.18 9.67 8.92
CA GLU A 245 -15.18 9.23 9.89
C GLU A 245 -14.67 7.84 9.53
N LEU A 246 -13.36 7.67 9.50
CA LEU A 246 -12.64 6.46 9.16
C LEU A 246 -11.78 6.08 10.36
N HIS A 247 -11.63 4.78 10.59
CA HIS A 247 -10.73 4.24 11.59
C HIS A 247 -9.69 3.35 10.90
N GLN A 248 -8.43 3.62 11.20
CA GLN A 248 -7.29 2.86 10.71
C GLN A 248 -6.42 2.38 11.85
N VAL A 249 -5.78 1.23 11.65
CA VAL A 249 -4.79 0.66 12.54
C VAL A 249 -3.49 0.41 11.79
N TRP A 250 -2.40 0.90 12.34
CA TRP A 250 -1.06 0.86 11.76
C TRP A 250 -0.14 -0.01 12.64
N PHE A 251 0.47 -1.03 12.06
CA PHE A 251 1.41 -1.94 12.74
C PHE A 251 2.35 -2.56 11.71
N ASP A 252 3.43 -3.26 12.12
CA ASP A 252 4.31 -4.08 11.26
C ASP A 252 4.10 -3.95 9.73
N GLY A 253 4.68 -3.06 8.93
CA GLY A 253 4.43 -3.07 7.46
C GLY A 253 2.97 -3.16 6.93
N ARG A 254 1.92 -2.88 7.72
CA ARG A 254 0.49 -3.03 7.37
C ARG A 254 -0.34 -1.84 7.85
N ILE A 255 -1.40 -1.54 7.10
CA ILE A 255 -2.49 -0.64 7.49
C ILE A 255 -3.78 -1.41 7.31
N MET A 256 -4.66 -1.38 8.30
CA MET A 256 -6.01 -1.91 8.20
C MET A 256 -7.00 -0.77 8.42
N GLY A 257 -8.06 -0.71 7.63
CA GLY A 257 -9.12 0.27 7.76
C GLY A 257 -10.49 -0.38 7.88
N ASP A 258 -11.41 0.30 8.57
CA ASP A 258 -12.83 -0.04 8.59
C ASP A 258 -13.59 0.39 7.32
N THR A 259 -12.91 1.09 6.41
CA THR A 259 -13.48 1.69 5.22
C THR A 259 -12.54 1.47 4.03
N ALA A 260 -13.01 0.73 3.03
CA ALA A 260 -12.36 0.51 1.75
C ALA A 260 -13.02 1.37 0.65
N MET A 261 -14.29 1.73 0.83
CA MET A 261 -15.06 2.50 -0.14
C MET A 261 -15.85 3.63 0.51
N LEU A 262 -15.87 4.79 -0.16
CA LEU A 262 -16.65 5.96 0.22
C LEU A 262 -17.69 6.30 -0.85
N ASP A 263 -18.90 6.62 -0.40
CA ASP A 263 -19.95 7.22 -1.21
C ASP A 263 -19.98 8.76 -1.04
N PRO A 264 -19.45 9.53 -2.01
CA PRO A 264 -19.50 10.98 -1.99
C PRO A 264 -20.76 11.57 -2.65
N SER A 265 -21.76 10.75 -3.01
CA SER A 265 -22.94 11.18 -3.79
C SER A 265 -23.69 12.39 -3.22
N ASP A 266 -23.64 12.58 -1.91
CA ASP A 266 -24.29 13.72 -1.25
C ASP A 266 -23.43 15.00 -1.26
N VAL A 267 -22.16 14.96 -1.65
CA VAL A 267 -21.21 16.11 -1.60
C VAL A 267 -20.55 16.41 -2.95
N MET A 268 -21.21 16.07 -4.07
CA MET A 268 -20.60 16.18 -5.40
C MET A 268 -20.13 17.59 -5.78
N ASP A 269 -20.83 18.62 -5.31
CA ASP A 269 -20.58 20.02 -5.69
C ASP A 269 -20.00 20.90 -4.56
N VAL A 270 -19.75 20.32 -3.39
CA VAL A 270 -19.25 21.05 -2.22
C VAL A 270 -18.03 20.34 -1.61
N PRO A 271 -17.01 21.08 -1.13
CA PRO A 271 -15.92 20.48 -0.36
C PRO A 271 -16.43 19.75 0.90
N TRP A 272 -15.67 18.78 1.40
CA TRP A 272 -16.06 17.99 2.56
C TRP A 272 -14.85 17.65 3.42
N THR A 273 -15.09 17.03 4.58
CA THR A 273 -14.06 16.65 5.55
C THR A 273 -14.03 15.15 5.75
N MET A 274 -12.85 14.57 5.59
CA MET A 274 -12.57 13.19 5.97
C MET A 274 -11.85 13.18 7.31
N VAL A 275 -12.43 12.52 8.30
CA VAL A 275 -11.83 12.40 9.63
C VAL A 275 -11.18 11.03 9.72
N VAL A 276 -9.88 10.98 9.97
CA VAL A 276 -9.16 9.71 10.08
C VAL A 276 -8.65 9.56 11.50
N HIS A 277 -9.13 8.52 12.19
CA HIS A 277 -8.57 8.06 13.45
C HIS A 277 -7.51 7.00 13.15
N ALA A 278 -6.23 7.35 13.25
CA ALA A 278 -5.12 6.44 13.04
C ALA A 278 -4.60 5.94 14.39
N ASP A 279 -4.81 4.65 14.68
CA ASP A 279 -4.25 3.96 15.84
C ASP A 279 -2.93 3.32 15.46
N THR A 280 -1.84 3.86 15.99
CA THR A 280 -0.48 3.36 15.75
C THR A 280 -0.11 2.38 16.85
N LEU A 281 -0.07 1.09 16.52
CA LEU A 281 0.27 0.00 17.43
C LEU A 281 1.76 -0.31 17.35
N THR A 282 2.24 -1.32 18.06
CA THR A 282 3.66 -1.69 18.08
C THR A 282 4.18 -1.96 16.66
N ASN A 283 5.35 -1.36 16.35
CA ASN A 283 5.98 -1.31 15.03
C ASN A 283 5.15 -0.57 13.97
N GLY A 284 4.17 0.24 14.39
CA GLY A 284 3.30 1.03 13.53
C GLY A 284 3.87 2.40 13.17
N HIS A 285 4.85 2.88 13.93
CA HIS A 285 5.51 4.19 13.78
C HIS A 285 5.78 4.54 12.33
N GLU A 286 5.28 5.71 11.91
CA GLU A 286 5.30 6.13 10.52
C GLU A 286 4.92 7.61 10.36
N ASP A 287 5.25 8.21 9.21
CA ASP A 287 4.68 9.49 8.82
C ASP A 287 3.32 9.29 8.12
N PHE A 288 2.24 9.82 8.70
CA PHE A 288 0.92 9.84 8.09
C PHE A 288 0.94 10.73 6.85
N ALA A 289 0.85 10.10 5.68
CA ALA A 289 0.93 10.78 4.39
C ALA A 289 -0.12 10.23 3.41
N PRO A 290 -1.41 10.54 3.62
CA PRO A 290 -2.44 10.10 2.71
C PRO A 290 -2.29 10.77 1.34
N PHE A 291 -2.25 9.97 0.28
CA PHE A 291 -2.07 10.40 -1.09
C PHE A 291 -3.42 10.43 -1.83
N GLN A 292 -3.97 11.62 -1.95
CA GLN A 292 -5.27 11.87 -2.56
C GLN A 292 -5.14 11.88 -4.09
N MET A 293 -6.00 11.12 -4.78
CA MET A 293 -6.11 11.13 -6.24
C MET A 293 -7.42 11.78 -6.67
N TYR A 294 -7.33 12.72 -7.61
CA TYR A 294 -8.50 13.39 -8.18
C TYR A 294 -8.60 13.16 -9.69
N PHE A 295 -9.85 13.03 -10.14
CA PHE A 295 -10.24 13.20 -11.54
C PHE A 295 -10.22 14.68 -11.94
N ASP A 296 -10.23 14.91 -13.24
CA ASP A 296 -10.63 16.18 -13.84
C ASP A 296 -12.15 16.33 -13.71
N ASP A 297 -12.69 17.54 -13.86
CA ASP A 297 -14.13 17.76 -13.67
C ASP A 297 -14.93 16.96 -14.72
N PRO A 298 -15.68 15.91 -14.32
CA PRO A 298 -16.45 15.12 -15.26
C PRO A 298 -17.59 15.93 -15.89
N MET A 299 -18.08 16.98 -15.20
CA MET A 299 -19.15 17.83 -15.70
C MET A 299 -18.69 18.81 -16.78
N GLU A 300 -17.42 19.21 -16.75
CA GLU A 300 -16.88 20.18 -17.72
C GLU A 300 -16.36 19.51 -18.98
N THR A 301 -15.80 18.30 -18.83
CA THR A 301 -15.14 17.61 -19.94
C THR A 301 -16.12 16.89 -20.86
N GLY A 302 -17.34 16.59 -20.39
CA GLY A 302 -18.34 15.82 -21.17
C GLY A 302 -17.88 14.42 -21.55
N MET A 303 -16.76 13.97 -20.97
CA MET A 303 -16.09 12.70 -21.16
C MET A 303 -16.26 11.87 -19.88
N PRO A 304 -16.06 10.53 -19.94
CA PRO A 304 -15.90 9.75 -18.71
C PRO A 304 -14.84 10.37 -17.81
N PRO A 305 -14.88 10.15 -16.48
CA PRO A 305 -13.95 10.79 -15.54
C PRO A 305 -12.50 10.55 -15.96
N MET A 306 -11.75 11.62 -16.14
CA MET A 306 -10.37 11.54 -16.64
C MET A 306 -9.37 11.77 -15.52
N PRO A 307 -8.24 11.06 -15.49
CA PRO A 307 -7.19 11.28 -14.50
C PRO A 307 -6.69 12.73 -14.53
N HIS A 308 -6.45 13.32 -13.36
CA HIS A 308 -5.91 14.67 -13.27
C HIS A 308 -4.67 14.78 -12.40
N VAL A 309 -4.87 14.94 -11.10
CA VAL A 309 -3.82 15.28 -10.14
C VAL A 309 -3.91 14.35 -8.95
N ALA A 310 -2.76 13.98 -8.40
CA ALA A 310 -2.66 13.28 -7.14
C ALA A 310 -1.61 13.95 -6.25
N MET A 311 -1.79 13.88 -4.93
CA MET A 311 -0.99 14.66 -3.99
C MET A 311 -1.04 14.08 -2.58
N ASP A 312 0.07 14.16 -1.86
CA ASP A 312 0.06 13.96 -0.42
C ASP A 312 -0.69 15.12 0.26
N MET A 313 -1.58 14.79 1.20
CA MET A 313 -2.33 15.81 1.92
C MET A 313 -1.57 16.38 3.12
N THR A 314 -0.66 15.58 3.70
CA THR A 314 0.18 15.96 4.85
C THR A 314 1.34 15.00 5.03
N PHE A 315 2.25 15.33 5.94
CA PHE A 315 3.25 14.45 6.53
C PHE A 315 3.28 14.73 8.04
N PHE A 316 2.71 13.82 8.81
CA PHE A 316 2.66 13.97 10.26
C PHE A 316 3.22 12.71 10.94
N PRO A 317 4.28 12.83 11.76
CA PRO A 317 4.85 11.67 12.44
C PRO A 317 3.84 11.12 13.46
N MET A 318 3.57 9.82 13.38
CA MET A 318 2.75 9.08 14.32
C MET A 318 3.61 8.10 15.10
N GLU A 319 3.40 8.03 16.41
CA GLU A 319 4.18 7.22 17.35
C GLU A 319 3.39 6.00 17.83
N ASP A 320 4.08 4.88 18.07
CA ASP A 320 3.49 3.69 18.68
C ASP A 320 2.75 4.02 19.99
N GLY A 321 1.60 3.38 20.21
CA GLY A 321 0.76 3.58 21.39
C GLY A 321 -0.04 4.88 21.37
N THR A 322 -0.24 5.48 20.20
CA THR A 322 -1.06 6.68 20.04
C THR A 322 -2.22 6.50 19.07
N ARG A 323 -3.33 7.18 19.35
CA ARG A 323 -4.37 7.52 18.38
C ARG A 323 -4.16 8.95 17.94
N THR A 324 -3.97 9.16 16.65
CA THR A 324 -3.92 10.50 16.04
C THR A 324 -5.17 10.72 15.19
N THR A 325 -5.90 11.79 15.44
CA THR A 325 -7.10 12.17 14.69
C THR A 325 -6.81 13.33 13.75
N PHE A 326 -7.01 13.10 12.46
CA PHE A 326 -6.82 14.07 11.38
C PHE A 326 -8.17 14.53 10.84
N GLU A 327 -8.32 15.83 10.54
CA GLU A 327 -9.47 16.37 9.80
C GLU A 327 -9.02 16.87 8.42
N LEU A 328 -9.04 15.97 7.45
CA LEU A 328 -8.55 16.21 6.09
C LEU A 328 -9.60 16.95 5.26
N LYS A 329 -9.19 18.06 4.66
CA LYS A 329 -10.01 18.86 3.74
C LYS A 329 -10.00 18.21 2.35
N MET A 330 -11.19 17.91 1.83
CA MET A 330 -11.38 17.24 0.55
C MET A 330 -12.02 18.18 -0.47
N ALA A 331 -11.61 18.08 -1.74
CA ALA A 331 -12.31 18.70 -2.86
C ALA A 331 -13.74 18.13 -3.03
N PRO A 332 -14.63 18.80 -3.79
CA PRO A 332 -15.96 18.29 -4.10
C PRO A 332 -15.97 16.83 -4.59
N GLY A 333 -17.01 16.10 -4.20
CA GLY A 333 -17.13 14.66 -4.44
C GLY A 333 -16.97 14.24 -5.91
N ARG A 334 -17.32 15.11 -6.86
CA ARG A 334 -17.17 14.85 -8.30
C ARG A 334 -15.73 14.69 -8.78
N PHE A 335 -14.76 15.21 -8.03
CA PHE A 335 -13.34 15.00 -8.32
C PHE A 335 -12.80 13.73 -7.67
N PHE A 336 -13.44 13.21 -6.63
CA PHE A 336 -12.89 12.15 -5.79
C PHE A 336 -12.73 10.84 -6.55
N ASN A 337 -11.47 10.42 -6.74
CA ASN A 337 -11.12 9.10 -7.26
C ASN A 337 -10.90 8.13 -6.09
N LEU A 338 -9.83 8.34 -5.32
CA LEU A 338 -9.49 7.52 -4.16
C LEU A 338 -8.48 8.26 -3.27
N THR A 339 -8.23 7.74 -2.08
CA THR A 339 -7.13 8.12 -1.19
C THR A 339 -6.30 6.89 -0.88
N TYR A 340 -4.99 6.95 -1.13
CA TYR A 340 -4.05 5.97 -0.61
C TYR A 340 -3.58 6.39 0.77
N TYR A 341 -3.41 5.42 1.65
CA TYR A 341 -2.71 5.55 2.91
C TYR A 341 -1.52 4.64 2.84
N TRP A 342 -0.32 5.20 2.97
CA TRP A 342 0.90 4.43 2.93
C TRP A 342 1.86 4.83 4.04
N GLY A 343 2.74 3.90 4.40
CA GLY A 343 3.89 4.21 5.23
C GLY A 343 5.14 4.41 4.39
N TRP A 344 5.73 5.59 4.46
CA TRP A 344 6.92 5.94 3.67
C TRP A 344 8.20 5.29 4.20
N ARG A 345 8.32 5.09 5.52
CA ARG A 345 9.51 4.47 6.11
C ARG A 345 9.55 2.96 5.88
N ILE A 346 8.38 2.33 5.74
CA ILE A 346 8.23 0.88 5.53
C ILE A 346 7.36 0.63 4.28
N HIS A 347 7.87 1.02 3.12
CA HIS A 347 7.27 0.82 1.79
C HIS A 347 8.02 -0.29 1.03
N PRO A 348 7.41 -1.25 0.30
CA PRO A 348 6.06 -1.27 -0.27
C PRO A 348 4.90 -2.09 0.35
N PRO A 349 5.01 -2.78 1.51
CA PRO A 349 3.91 -3.61 1.99
C PRO A 349 2.80 -2.84 2.74
N ARG A 350 3.08 -1.61 3.21
CA ARG A 350 2.21 -0.84 4.11
C ARG A 350 1.33 0.12 3.33
N ILE A 351 0.28 -0.38 2.70
CA ILE A 351 -0.66 0.42 1.91
C ILE A 351 -2.11 -0.04 2.15
N GLN A 352 -3.02 0.92 2.28
CA GLN A 352 -4.47 0.73 2.27
C GLN A 352 -5.12 1.80 1.39
N VAL A 353 -6.26 1.48 0.77
CA VAL A 353 -6.94 2.33 -0.21
C VAL A 353 -8.37 2.58 0.23
N THR A 354 -8.78 3.85 0.19
CA THR A 354 -10.20 4.22 0.28
C THR A 354 -10.67 4.75 -1.07
N GLU A 355 -11.58 4.04 -1.71
CA GLU A 355 -11.96 4.28 -3.10
C GLU A 355 -13.37 4.86 -3.25
N ASN A 356 -13.66 5.58 -4.34
CA ASN A 356 -15.02 6.01 -4.64
C ASN A 356 -15.90 4.81 -5.02
N VAL A 357 -16.95 4.53 -4.24
CA VAL A 357 -17.85 3.39 -4.46
C VAL A 357 -18.61 3.47 -5.79
N ASN A 358 -18.79 4.68 -6.33
CA ASN A 358 -19.52 4.91 -7.57
C ASN A 358 -18.67 4.65 -8.82
N LYS A 359 -17.42 4.20 -8.65
CA LYS A 359 -16.59 3.74 -9.75
C LYS A 359 -17.05 2.39 -10.27
N THR A 360 -17.06 2.25 -11.59
CA THR A 360 -17.37 1.00 -12.27
C THR A 360 -16.20 0.45 -13.06
N ALA A 361 -16.12 -0.87 -13.09
CA ALA A 361 -15.16 -1.64 -13.87
C ALA A 361 -15.93 -2.70 -14.67
N GLY A 362 -15.95 -2.59 -16.01
CA GLY A 362 -16.68 -3.49 -16.89
C GLY A 362 -18.20 -3.54 -16.71
N GLY A 363 -18.81 -2.49 -16.13
CA GLY A 363 -20.23 -2.43 -15.80
C GLY A 363 -20.46 -2.36 -14.29
N PRO A 364 -20.17 -3.41 -13.49
CA PRO A 364 -20.29 -3.41 -12.03
C PRO A 364 -19.57 -2.26 -11.34
N THR A 365 -20.15 -1.77 -10.26
CA THR A 365 -19.42 -0.95 -9.27
C THR A 365 -18.38 -1.81 -8.54
N LEU A 366 -17.39 -1.17 -7.93
CA LEU A 366 -16.41 -1.88 -7.11
C LEU A 366 -17.07 -2.62 -5.93
N LEU A 367 -18.13 -2.05 -5.34
CA LEU A 367 -18.91 -2.73 -4.32
C LEU A 367 -19.63 -3.96 -4.88
N GLU A 368 -20.21 -3.88 -6.06
CA GLU A 368 -20.84 -5.04 -6.70
C GLU A 368 -19.81 -6.14 -6.99
N TRP A 369 -18.58 -5.79 -7.40
CA TRP A 369 -17.49 -6.77 -7.53
C TRP A 369 -17.18 -7.49 -6.22
N GLU A 370 -17.03 -6.76 -5.12
CA GLU A 370 -16.87 -7.33 -3.78
C GLU A 370 -18.06 -8.24 -3.38
N GLN A 371 -19.30 -7.79 -3.60
CA GLN A 371 -20.51 -8.53 -3.26
C GLN A 371 -20.69 -9.80 -4.08
N MET A 372 -20.25 -9.80 -5.35
CA MET A 372 -20.28 -11.00 -6.18
C MET A 372 -19.38 -12.12 -5.64
N VAL A 373 -18.31 -11.78 -4.93
CA VAL A 373 -17.37 -12.74 -4.35
C VAL A 373 -17.81 -13.11 -2.93
N PHE A 374 -17.98 -12.12 -2.05
CA PHE A 374 -18.14 -12.34 -0.61
C PHE A 374 -19.58 -12.28 -0.10
N GLY A 375 -20.55 -11.99 -0.98
CA GLY A 375 -21.95 -11.78 -0.61
C GLY A 375 -22.24 -10.34 -0.13
N GLU A 376 -23.52 -10.02 0.11
CA GLU A 376 -23.94 -8.64 0.46
C GLU A 376 -23.49 -8.21 1.87
N ASP A 377 -23.52 -9.15 2.82
CA ASP A 377 -23.18 -8.92 4.23
C ASP A 377 -22.42 -10.13 4.79
N PRO A 378 -21.12 -10.28 4.47
CA PRO A 378 -20.32 -11.40 4.91
C PRO A 378 -20.18 -11.49 6.45
N MET A 379 -20.33 -10.39 7.18
CA MET A 379 -20.27 -10.40 8.65
C MET A 379 -21.65 -10.61 9.31
N GLY A 380 -22.74 -10.66 8.55
CA GLY A 380 -24.10 -10.72 9.08
C GLY A 380 -24.49 -12.05 9.73
N SER A 381 -23.80 -13.14 9.41
CA SER A 381 -24.02 -14.47 10.00
C SER A 381 -22.77 -15.35 9.90
N GLU A 382 -22.68 -16.41 10.71
CA GLU A 382 -21.61 -17.41 10.59
C GLU A 382 -21.62 -18.08 9.21
N GLU A 383 -22.80 -18.37 8.66
CA GLU A 383 -22.93 -18.99 7.33
C GLU A 383 -22.37 -18.07 6.23
N ASN A 384 -22.71 -16.78 6.26
CA ASN A 384 -22.20 -15.80 5.31
C ASN A 384 -20.68 -15.65 5.44
N LYS A 385 -20.17 -15.58 6.68
CA LYS A 385 -18.74 -15.46 6.97
C LYS A 385 -17.96 -16.64 6.43
N LEU A 386 -18.43 -17.87 6.69
CA LEU A 386 -17.80 -19.08 6.20
C LEU A 386 -17.84 -19.16 4.67
N ALA A 387 -18.96 -18.79 4.03
CA ALA A 387 -19.06 -18.74 2.58
C ALA A 387 -18.06 -17.73 1.97
N ALA A 388 -17.89 -16.56 2.59
CA ALA A 388 -16.95 -15.54 2.14
C ALA A 388 -15.48 -15.96 2.35
N ILE A 389 -15.12 -16.49 3.52
CA ILE A 389 -13.77 -17.01 3.81
C ILE A 389 -13.42 -18.17 2.87
N ALA A 390 -14.41 -18.97 2.47
CA ALA A 390 -14.20 -20.07 1.56
C ALA A 390 -13.69 -19.62 0.17
N MET A 391 -13.96 -18.38 -0.26
CA MET A 391 -13.45 -17.81 -1.51
C MET A 391 -11.96 -17.42 -1.47
N ILE A 392 -11.38 -17.27 -0.27
CA ILE A 392 -9.95 -17.02 -0.10
C ILE A 392 -9.17 -18.32 -0.38
N GLY A 393 -8.05 -18.23 -1.08
CA GLY A 393 -7.20 -19.36 -1.44
C GLY A 393 -6.59 -20.09 -0.25
N ASP A 394 -6.37 -21.40 -0.36
CA ASP A 394 -5.82 -22.20 0.75
C ASP A 394 -4.33 -21.96 1.00
N LEU A 395 -3.61 -21.39 0.04
CA LEU A 395 -2.22 -20.94 0.23
C LEU A 395 -2.14 -19.61 1.01
N ALA A 396 -3.27 -18.92 1.23
CA ALA A 396 -3.28 -17.67 1.95
C ALA A 396 -2.77 -17.85 3.39
N PRO A 397 -1.72 -17.12 3.81
CA PRO A 397 -1.15 -17.28 5.16
C PRO A 397 -2.17 -17.11 6.29
N ALA A 398 -3.06 -16.12 6.19
CA ALA A 398 -4.13 -15.91 7.18
C ALA A 398 -5.15 -17.07 7.21
N LYS A 399 -5.47 -17.66 6.06
CA LYS A 399 -6.39 -18.80 5.97
C LYS A 399 -5.76 -20.10 6.48
N ARG A 400 -4.45 -20.29 6.27
CA ARG A 400 -3.69 -21.41 6.87
C ARG A 400 -3.72 -21.36 8.40
N LEU A 401 -3.47 -20.18 8.99
CA LEU A 401 -3.64 -19.97 10.43
C LEU A 401 -5.07 -20.28 10.90
N TRP A 402 -6.07 -19.80 10.16
CA TRP A 402 -7.49 -20.00 10.49
C TRP A 402 -7.91 -21.48 10.43
N ASN A 403 -7.52 -22.20 9.37
CA ASN A 403 -7.79 -23.62 9.22
C ASN A 403 -7.20 -24.43 10.37
N LEU A 404 -5.92 -24.18 10.70
CA LEU A 404 -5.24 -24.87 11.80
C LEU A 404 -5.93 -24.59 13.14
N LEU A 405 -6.31 -23.35 13.43
CA LEU A 405 -7.01 -23.01 14.67
C LEU A 405 -8.39 -23.67 14.75
N ARG A 406 -9.11 -23.81 13.64
CA ARG A 406 -10.39 -24.53 13.62
C ARG A 406 -10.23 -26.02 13.81
N GLU A 407 -9.21 -26.64 13.21
CA GLU A 407 -8.88 -28.04 13.44
C GLU A 407 -8.52 -28.29 14.90
N LEU A 408 -7.69 -27.44 15.49
CA LEU A 408 -7.35 -27.50 16.91
C LEU A 408 -8.56 -27.26 17.81
N ARG A 409 -9.52 -26.41 17.42
CA ARG A 409 -10.77 -26.22 18.18
C ARG A 409 -11.60 -27.51 18.25
N GLU A 410 -11.61 -28.28 17.16
CA GLU A 410 -12.33 -29.56 17.10
C GLU A 410 -11.56 -30.69 17.77
N SER A 411 -10.23 -30.67 17.68
CA SER A 411 -9.34 -31.70 18.22
C SER A 411 -8.07 -31.09 18.83
N PRO A 412 -8.15 -30.51 20.06
CA PRO A 412 -7.00 -29.82 20.68
C PRO A 412 -5.77 -30.69 20.92
N ALA A 413 -5.97 -32.02 20.98
CA ALA A 413 -4.90 -33.00 21.13
C ALA A 413 -4.05 -33.20 19.86
N LEU A 414 -4.43 -32.60 18.73
CA LEU A 414 -3.63 -32.58 17.50
C LEU A 414 -2.50 -31.54 17.55
N LEU A 415 -2.41 -30.76 18.62
CA LEU A 415 -1.28 -29.84 18.80
C LEU A 415 0.02 -30.64 19.02
N ASP A 416 0.86 -30.68 17.99
CA ASP A 416 2.19 -31.28 18.00
C ASP A 416 3.25 -30.36 17.36
N GLU A 417 4.47 -30.87 17.17
CA GLU A 417 5.57 -30.11 16.56
C GLU A 417 5.25 -29.69 15.11
N ALA A 418 4.48 -30.49 14.37
CA ALA A 418 4.12 -30.17 12.99
C ALA A 418 3.06 -29.06 12.94
N ALA A 419 2.04 -29.11 13.81
CA ALA A 419 1.05 -28.04 13.96
C ALA A 419 1.71 -26.71 14.34
N VAL A 420 2.67 -26.73 15.28
CA VAL A 420 3.44 -25.54 15.66
C VAL A 420 4.26 -25.01 14.49
N ALA A 421 4.93 -25.88 13.73
CA ALA A 421 5.71 -25.48 12.56
C ALA A 421 4.84 -24.86 11.45
N GLU A 422 3.64 -25.40 11.22
CA GLU A 422 2.68 -24.84 10.27
C GLU A 422 2.18 -23.47 10.72
N PHE A 423 1.80 -23.32 12.00
CA PHE A 423 1.41 -22.01 12.55
C PHE A 423 2.54 -20.99 12.37
N GLU A 424 3.77 -21.38 12.70
CA GLU A 424 4.94 -20.51 12.58
C GLU A 424 5.22 -20.10 11.13
N SER A 425 5.20 -21.05 10.19
CA SER A 425 5.36 -20.78 8.75
C SER A 425 4.30 -19.80 8.26
N ALA A 426 3.02 -20.08 8.50
CA ALA A 426 1.93 -19.21 8.07
C ALA A 426 1.98 -17.82 8.74
N PHE A 427 2.39 -17.75 10.00
CA PHE A 427 2.59 -16.47 10.71
C PHE A 427 3.68 -15.61 10.06
N TYR A 428 4.84 -16.18 9.72
CA TYR A 428 5.91 -15.41 9.08
C TYR A 428 5.59 -15.04 7.63
N ASP A 429 4.97 -15.95 6.88
CA ASP A 429 4.48 -15.65 5.52
C ASP A 429 3.49 -14.48 5.56
N TRP A 430 2.55 -14.51 6.51
CA TRP A 430 1.61 -13.40 6.71
C TRP A 430 2.36 -12.09 7.03
N ARG A 431 3.38 -12.09 7.89
CA ARG A 431 4.09 -10.84 8.22
C ARG A 431 4.88 -10.25 7.04
N ASN A 432 5.30 -11.05 6.07
CA ASN A 432 6.22 -10.61 5.02
C ASN A 432 5.57 -10.58 3.62
N ARG A 433 5.00 -9.44 3.24
CA ARG A 433 4.47 -9.21 1.89
C ARG A 433 5.55 -8.95 0.81
N LEU A 434 6.84 -8.91 1.20
CA LEU A 434 7.99 -8.74 0.29
C LEU A 434 8.62 -10.05 -0.16
N ALA A 435 8.02 -11.17 0.25
CA ALA A 435 8.38 -12.50 -0.21
C ALA A 435 7.12 -13.22 -0.68
N LEU A 436 7.30 -14.18 -1.59
CA LEU A 436 6.25 -15.12 -1.93
C LEU A 436 6.01 -16.05 -0.72
N PRO A 437 4.74 -16.31 -0.34
CA PRO A 437 4.43 -17.24 0.74
C PRO A 437 4.91 -18.67 0.47
N SER A 438 5.08 -19.44 1.54
CA SER A 438 5.50 -20.85 1.46
C SER A 438 4.59 -21.64 0.51
N GLY A 439 5.22 -22.43 -0.36
CA GLY A 439 4.55 -23.19 -1.41
C GLY A 439 4.63 -22.53 -2.80
N ILE A 440 4.94 -21.24 -2.89
CA ILE A 440 5.06 -20.54 -4.18
C ILE A 440 6.54 -20.25 -4.47
N GLU A 441 7.04 -20.79 -5.58
CA GLU A 441 8.42 -20.58 -6.01
C GLU A 441 8.57 -19.29 -6.83
N PHE A 442 9.70 -18.61 -6.64
CA PHE A 442 10.07 -17.46 -7.46
C PHE A 442 10.49 -17.91 -8.86
N ASP A 443 9.86 -17.35 -9.89
CA ASP A 443 10.23 -17.59 -11.28
C ASP A 443 11.36 -16.65 -11.70
N GLU A 444 12.57 -17.19 -11.86
CA GLU A 444 13.79 -16.47 -12.23
C GLU A 444 13.75 -15.91 -13.66
N ASP A 445 12.81 -16.36 -14.50
CA ASP A 445 12.60 -15.80 -15.84
C ASP A 445 11.85 -14.46 -15.79
N PHE A 446 11.33 -14.06 -14.64
CA PHE A 446 10.67 -12.77 -14.45
C PHE A 446 11.46 -11.89 -13.49
N ASP A 447 11.32 -10.58 -13.66
CA ASP A 447 12.00 -9.60 -12.82
C ASP A 447 11.21 -9.39 -11.52
N VAL A 448 9.89 -9.59 -11.58
CA VAL A 448 8.96 -9.47 -10.44
C VAL A 448 7.97 -10.64 -10.47
N ASN A 449 7.75 -11.26 -9.33
CA ASN A 449 6.69 -12.24 -9.10
C ASN A 449 5.72 -11.66 -8.07
N ILE A 450 4.45 -11.58 -8.41
CA ILE A 450 3.38 -11.19 -7.49
C ILE A 450 2.30 -12.27 -7.43
N VAL A 451 1.66 -12.42 -6.28
CA VAL A 451 0.56 -13.37 -6.09
C VAL A 451 -0.58 -12.71 -5.31
N TYR A 452 -1.80 -12.87 -5.82
CA TYR A 452 -3.03 -12.60 -5.08
C TYR A 452 -3.35 -13.75 -4.14
N LEU A 453 -3.38 -13.47 -2.84
CA LEU A 453 -3.78 -14.38 -1.77
C LEU A 453 -4.44 -13.58 -0.65
N ASN A 454 -5.58 -14.05 -0.12
CA ASN A 454 -6.33 -13.33 0.93
C ASN A 454 -6.76 -11.94 0.46
N ASN A 455 -7.22 -11.82 -0.78
CA ASN A 455 -7.64 -10.55 -1.38
C ASN A 455 -6.58 -9.44 -1.19
N THR A 456 -5.30 -9.82 -1.27
CA THR A 456 -4.15 -8.92 -1.13
C THR A 456 -2.97 -9.43 -1.94
N LEU A 457 -1.93 -8.60 -2.06
CA LEU A 457 -0.74 -8.90 -2.83
C LEU A 457 0.45 -9.22 -1.94
N TYR A 458 1.13 -10.32 -2.28
CA TYR A 458 2.50 -10.63 -1.89
C TYR A 458 3.37 -10.54 -3.13
N GLY A 459 4.59 -10.03 -3.00
CA GLY A 459 5.46 -9.88 -4.15
C GLY A 459 6.92 -9.93 -3.79
N GLN A 460 7.71 -10.47 -4.71
CA GLN A 460 9.15 -10.61 -4.61
C GLN A 460 9.75 -10.17 -5.94
N ALA A 461 10.85 -9.41 -5.93
CA ALA A 461 11.58 -9.06 -7.14
C ALA A 461 12.96 -9.72 -7.17
N LYS A 462 13.47 -9.93 -8.38
CA LYS A 462 14.76 -10.56 -8.63
C LYS A 462 15.87 -9.76 -7.95
N GLY A 463 16.75 -10.47 -7.25
CA GLY A 463 17.85 -9.86 -6.51
C GLY A 463 17.48 -9.24 -5.16
N MET A 464 16.19 -8.98 -4.87
CA MET A 464 15.78 -8.36 -3.60
C MET A 464 16.13 -9.24 -2.40
N GLY A 465 17.18 -8.84 -1.68
CA GLY A 465 17.54 -9.36 -0.36
C GLY A 465 17.67 -8.27 0.72
N SER A 466 17.60 -6.99 0.35
CA SER A 466 17.66 -5.82 1.25
C SER A 466 17.05 -4.57 0.60
N TRP A 467 16.69 -3.57 1.42
CA TRP A 467 15.97 -2.34 1.08
C TRP A 467 16.62 -1.41 0.02
N GLU A 468 17.83 -1.69 -0.46
CA GLU A 468 18.64 -0.73 -1.23
C GLU A 468 18.89 -1.13 -2.69
N GLN A 469 18.19 -2.12 -3.25
CA GLN A 469 18.45 -2.51 -4.63
C GLN A 469 17.69 -1.67 -5.64
N THR A 470 18.45 -0.92 -6.43
CA THR A 470 17.96 -0.18 -7.59
C THR A 470 17.53 -1.14 -8.68
N VAL A 471 16.24 -1.14 -8.98
CA VAL A 471 15.74 -1.78 -10.19
C VAL A 471 16.16 -0.93 -11.39
N GLU A 472 16.64 -1.55 -12.47
CA GLU A 472 17.31 -0.85 -13.58
C GLU A 472 16.36 -0.06 -14.51
N PHE A 473 15.04 -0.11 -14.28
CA PHE A 473 14.01 0.54 -15.11
C PHE A 473 13.97 2.07 -14.89
N ASN A 474 14.82 2.81 -15.59
CA ASN A 474 15.07 4.23 -15.34
C ASN A 474 14.92 5.12 -16.57
N GLN A 475 14.78 4.57 -17.77
CA GLN A 475 14.74 5.31 -19.03
C GLN A 475 13.73 4.72 -20.02
N PRO A 476 13.28 5.51 -21.02
CA PRO A 476 12.47 4.99 -22.10
C PRO A 476 13.17 3.85 -22.85
N GLY A 477 12.44 2.78 -23.12
CA GLY A 477 12.91 1.55 -23.78
C GLY A 477 13.24 0.41 -22.80
N ASP A 478 13.31 0.68 -21.50
CA ASP A 478 13.50 -0.38 -20.51
C ASP A 478 12.28 -1.32 -20.47
N GLN A 479 12.53 -2.59 -20.15
CA GLN A 479 11.50 -3.63 -20.10
C GLN A 479 11.38 -4.19 -18.69
N VAL A 480 10.16 -4.43 -18.23
CA VAL A 480 9.86 -5.10 -16.95
C VAL A 480 9.08 -6.37 -17.21
N ARG A 481 9.59 -7.52 -16.74
CA ARG A 481 8.87 -8.79 -16.82
C ARG A 481 8.23 -9.10 -15.48
N VAL A 482 6.90 -9.24 -15.48
CA VAL A 482 6.11 -9.49 -14.28
C VAL A 482 5.36 -10.80 -14.43
N LYS A 483 5.49 -11.70 -13.46
CA LYS A 483 4.63 -12.86 -13.31
C LYS A 483 3.57 -12.57 -12.26
N VAL A 484 2.31 -12.59 -12.67
CA VAL A 484 1.18 -12.42 -11.77
C VAL A 484 0.53 -13.78 -11.57
N LEU A 485 0.36 -14.16 -10.31
CA LEU A 485 -0.32 -15.38 -9.89
C LEU A 485 -1.60 -15.03 -9.15
N ASN A 486 -2.59 -15.91 -9.23
CA ASN A 486 -3.79 -15.82 -8.43
C ASN A 486 -4.03 -17.15 -7.72
N GLY A 487 -3.97 -17.12 -6.39
CA GLY A 487 -4.27 -18.26 -5.53
C GLY A 487 -5.64 -18.20 -4.89
N ASP A 488 -6.38 -17.09 -5.02
CA ASP A 488 -7.75 -16.96 -4.53
C ASP A 488 -8.76 -17.56 -5.53
N TYR A 489 -9.94 -17.95 -5.04
CA TYR A 489 -10.96 -18.65 -5.83
C TYR A 489 -11.90 -17.71 -6.60
N PHE A 490 -11.47 -16.48 -6.86
CA PHE A 490 -12.19 -15.48 -7.64
C PHE A 490 -11.21 -14.72 -8.54
N VAL A 491 -11.77 -14.02 -9.52
CA VAL A 491 -10.95 -13.27 -10.49
C VAL A 491 -10.43 -12.00 -9.86
N HIS A 492 -9.14 -11.71 -10.08
CA HIS A 492 -8.54 -10.42 -9.80
C HIS A 492 -8.33 -9.63 -11.09
N GLY A 493 -8.26 -8.31 -10.99
CA GLY A 493 -7.69 -7.46 -12.03
C GLY A 493 -6.20 -7.21 -11.77
N TYR A 494 -5.46 -6.93 -12.83
CA TYR A 494 -4.10 -6.40 -12.77
C TYR A 494 -4.09 -5.05 -13.46
N GLN A 495 -3.59 -4.04 -12.75
CA GLN A 495 -3.43 -2.68 -13.25
C GLN A 495 -2.11 -2.09 -12.74
N PHE A 496 -1.55 -1.15 -13.51
CA PHE A 496 -0.50 -0.28 -12.99
C PHE A 496 -0.72 1.19 -13.35
N VAL A 497 -0.19 2.07 -12.49
CA VAL A 497 -0.36 3.53 -12.58
C VAL A 497 0.99 4.21 -12.65
N ASP A 498 1.04 5.25 -13.48
CA ASP A 498 2.13 6.20 -13.56
C ASP A 498 1.86 7.41 -12.65
N PHE A 499 2.83 7.73 -11.79
CA PHE A 499 2.81 8.87 -10.85
C PHE A 499 3.71 10.01 -11.34
N GLY A 500 3.38 10.56 -12.51
CA GLY A 500 4.04 11.75 -13.04
C GLY A 500 5.22 11.49 -13.99
N GLY A 501 5.48 10.23 -14.34
CA GLY A 501 6.43 9.85 -15.39
C GLY A 501 6.07 10.48 -16.74
N ASN A 502 4.85 10.23 -17.21
CA ASN A 502 4.33 10.70 -18.50
C ASN A 502 3.75 12.10 -18.48
N ARG A 503 3.26 12.56 -17.32
CA ARG A 503 2.47 13.80 -17.21
C ARG A 503 3.15 14.89 -16.40
N GLY A 504 4.24 14.53 -15.74
CA GLY A 504 5.04 15.41 -14.91
C GLY A 504 4.57 15.49 -13.47
N TRP A 505 5.45 15.99 -12.63
CA TRP A 505 5.25 16.11 -11.18
C TRP A 505 6.06 17.29 -10.64
N GLU A 506 5.58 17.95 -9.58
CA GLU A 506 6.31 19.05 -8.95
C GLU A 506 6.98 18.60 -7.64
N ASN A 507 8.03 19.31 -7.25
CA ASN A 507 8.80 18.93 -6.07
C ASN A 507 9.18 20.12 -5.19
N THR A 508 8.40 20.39 -4.14
CA THR A 508 8.80 21.38 -3.12
C THR A 508 8.25 21.14 -1.74
N PHE A 509 9.13 21.51 -0.81
CA PHE A 509 9.02 21.54 0.63
C PHE A 509 9.13 20.22 1.42
N HIS A 510 10.13 20.19 2.30
CA HIS A 510 10.55 19.12 3.21
C HIS A 510 10.18 19.52 4.63
N SER A 511 9.39 18.70 5.32
CA SER A 511 9.19 18.83 6.77
C SER A 511 9.01 17.45 7.39
N THR A 512 10.06 16.64 7.34
CA THR A 512 10.22 15.55 8.30
C THR A 512 11.51 15.80 9.07
N ALA A 513 11.46 15.59 10.39
CA ALA A 513 12.64 15.68 11.23
C ALA A 513 13.70 14.68 10.74
N GLU A 514 14.99 15.04 10.84
CA GLU A 514 16.10 14.11 10.64
C GLU A 514 16.09 13.04 11.74
N PHE A 515 15.23 12.04 11.61
CA PHE A 515 15.14 10.97 12.60
C PHE A 515 14.86 9.61 11.93
N GLY A 516 15.84 8.71 12.00
CA GLY A 516 15.71 7.32 11.54
C GLY A 516 16.09 7.06 10.08
N GLY A 517 17.10 7.73 9.52
CA GLY A 517 17.66 7.40 8.20
C GLY A 517 16.83 7.83 6.98
N ALA A 518 15.53 8.09 7.15
CA ALA A 518 14.66 8.66 6.12
C ALA A 518 14.73 10.20 6.09
N GLY A 519 15.95 10.76 6.06
CA GLY A 519 16.25 12.20 6.15
C GLY A 519 15.50 13.12 5.15
N PRO A 520 15.91 14.40 5.01
CA PRO A 520 15.20 15.47 4.28
C PRO A 520 15.21 15.31 2.74
N TRP A 521 15.03 14.09 2.24
CA TRP A 521 14.91 13.71 0.83
C TRP A 521 13.45 13.59 0.37
N PHE A 522 12.48 13.70 1.29
CA PHE A 522 11.07 13.48 1.00
C PHE A 522 10.29 14.80 0.94
N THR A 523 10.18 15.32 -0.26
CA THR A 523 9.36 16.48 -0.65
C THR A 523 8.23 15.96 -1.50
N PHE A 524 6.95 16.11 -1.20
CA PHE A 524 5.93 15.72 -2.18
C PHE A 524 5.04 16.88 -2.57
N GLY A 525 5.28 17.36 -3.79
CA GLY A 525 4.33 18.15 -4.54
C GLY A 525 3.34 17.25 -5.29
N ARG A 526 2.46 17.88 -6.03
CA ARG A 526 1.45 17.20 -6.84
C ARG A 526 2.10 16.45 -8.02
N VAL A 527 1.52 15.30 -8.35
CA VAL A 527 1.84 14.54 -9.57
C VAL A 527 0.61 14.50 -10.46
N HIS A 528 0.82 14.47 -11.77
CA HIS A 528 -0.25 14.13 -12.68
C HIS A 528 -0.23 12.63 -12.93
N TRP A 529 -1.28 11.93 -12.53
CA TRP A 529 -1.33 10.48 -12.59
C TRP A 529 -1.99 10.00 -13.88
N TRP A 530 -1.61 8.80 -14.33
CA TRP A 530 -2.24 8.14 -15.47
C TRP A 530 -2.27 6.62 -15.28
N PRO A 531 -3.41 5.95 -15.52
CA PRO A 531 -3.46 4.51 -15.60
C PRO A 531 -2.76 4.07 -16.87
N MET A 532 -1.72 3.26 -16.72
CA MET A 532 -0.87 2.91 -17.85
C MET A 532 -1.44 1.79 -18.69
N LEU A 533 -2.24 0.93 -18.08
CA LEU A 533 -2.85 -0.21 -18.71
C LEU A 533 -4.30 0.08 -19.09
N ARG A 534 -4.68 -0.25 -20.33
CA ARG A 534 -6.07 -0.33 -20.76
C ARG A 534 -6.19 -1.50 -21.74
N PRO A 535 -7.24 -2.32 -21.61
CA PRO A 535 -8.07 -2.51 -20.40
C PRO A 535 -7.27 -3.09 -19.22
N ALA A 536 -7.77 -3.01 -17.98
CA ALA A 536 -7.21 -3.75 -16.84
C ALA A 536 -7.24 -5.26 -17.12
N LEU A 537 -6.12 -5.98 -16.94
CA LEU A 537 -6.00 -7.38 -17.35
C LEU A 537 -6.53 -8.31 -16.26
N MET A 538 -7.41 -9.25 -16.62
CA MET A 538 -7.98 -10.20 -15.66
C MET A 538 -6.96 -11.31 -15.36
N VAL A 539 -6.90 -11.73 -14.10
CA VAL A 539 -6.10 -12.87 -13.66
C VAL A 539 -7.07 -14.00 -13.27
N PRO A 540 -7.06 -15.15 -13.98
CA PRO A 540 -7.98 -16.25 -13.71
C PRO A 540 -7.95 -16.69 -12.24
N PRO A 541 -9.06 -17.18 -11.66
CA PRO A 541 -9.08 -17.71 -10.30
C PRO A 541 -8.26 -18.99 -10.19
N ALA A 542 -7.82 -19.33 -8.98
CA ALA A 542 -7.36 -20.66 -8.69
C ALA A 542 -8.51 -21.68 -8.75
N VAL A 543 -8.17 -22.96 -8.95
CA VAL A 543 -9.08 -24.10 -8.86
C VAL A 543 -8.66 -24.98 -7.67
N PRO A 544 -9.56 -25.24 -6.71
CA PRO A 544 -9.26 -26.12 -5.57
C PRO A 544 -8.91 -27.55 -6.02
N ALA A 545 -7.98 -28.19 -5.32
CA ALA A 545 -7.51 -29.55 -5.62
C ALA A 545 -8.60 -30.63 -5.50
N ASP A 546 -9.57 -30.40 -4.62
CA ASP A 546 -10.61 -31.36 -4.21
C ASP A 546 -11.99 -31.09 -4.82
N GLY A 547 -12.10 -30.06 -5.67
CA GLY A 547 -13.37 -29.61 -6.22
C GLY A 547 -14.30 -28.96 -5.19
N GLY A 548 -13.74 -28.39 -4.11
CA GLY A 548 -14.44 -27.70 -3.04
C GLY A 548 -15.29 -26.50 -3.49
N VAL A 549 -14.86 -25.27 -3.17
CA VAL A 549 -15.60 -24.06 -3.54
C VAL A 549 -15.62 -23.89 -5.06
N GLN A 550 -16.78 -23.58 -5.62
CA GLN A 550 -16.86 -23.27 -7.05
C GLN A 550 -16.20 -21.91 -7.29
N ALA A 551 -15.01 -21.95 -7.90
CA ALA A 551 -14.29 -20.74 -8.28
C ALA A 551 -15.16 -19.83 -9.17
N LEU A 552 -15.15 -18.53 -8.89
CA LEU A 552 -15.87 -17.55 -9.69
C LEU A 552 -15.06 -17.27 -10.96
N THR A 553 -15.39 -17.96 -12.05
CA THR A 553 -14.67 -17.84 -13.32
C THR A 553 -14.83 -16.45 -13.96
N ILE A 554 -13.97 -16.15 -14.93
CA ILE A 554 -14.08 -14.94 -15.75
C ILE A 554 -15.45 -14.86 -16.44
N ASP A 555 -15.93 -15.96 -17.01
CA ASP A 555 -17.24 -15.99 -17.69
C ASP A 555 -18.40 -15.78 -16.72
N ALA A 556 -18.35 -16.40 -15.54
CA ALA A 556 -19.37 -16.22 -14.51
C ALA A 556 -19.40 -14.76 -14.02
N SER A 557 -18.23 -14.15 -13.85
CA SER A 557 -18.06 -12.74 -13.52
C SER A 557 -18.65 -11.84 -14.60
N LEU A 558 -18.38 -12.12 -15.88
CA LEU A 558 -18.92 -11.38 -17.01
C LEU A 558 -20.45 -11.48 -17.10
N GLN A 559 -21.01 -12.68 -16.93
CA GLN A 559 -22.46 -12.86 -16.96
C GLN A 559 -23.15 -12.06 -15.86
N ARG A 560 -22.57 -12.05 -14.65
CA ARG A 560 -23.07 -11.23 -13.54
C ARG A 560 -22.93 -9.74 -13.83
N ALA A 561 -21.80 -9.33 -14.43
CA ALA A 561 -21.57 -7.94 -14.84
C ALA A 561 -22.61 -7.44 -15.84
N MET A 562 -22.87 -8.22 -16.90
CA MET A 562 -23.89 -7.90 -17.91
C MET A 562 -25.30 -7.89 -17.32
N ALA A 563 -25.60 -8.79 -16.38
CA ALA A 563 -26.88 -8.81 -15.69
C ALA A 563 -27.08 -7.58 -14.81
N ALA A 564 -26.07 -7.17 -14.04
CA ALA A 564 -26.11 -5.98 -13.19
C ALA A 564 -26.33 -4.70 -14.02
N GLU A 565 -25.63 -4.56 -15.15
CA GLU A 565 -25.83 -3.46 -16.10
C GLU A 565 -27.25 -3.46 -16.68
N SER A 566 -27.77 -4.64 -17.06
CA SER A 566 -29.13 -4.77 -17.58
C SER A 566 -30.20 -4.38 -16.55
N VAL A 567 -30.01 -4.75 -15.29
CA VAL A 567 -30.90 -4.35 -14.19
C VAL A 567 -30.85 -2.83 -13.97
N ARG A 568 -29.66 -2.22 -13.98
CA ARG A 568 -29.50 -0.76 -13.91
C ARG A 568 -30.18 -0.04 -15.06
N ALA A 569 -30.04 -0.56 -16.28
CA ALA A 569 -30.69 0.00 -17.46
C ALA A 569 -32.22 -0.15 -17.44
N ALA A 570 -32.73 -1.29 -16.95
CA ALA A 570 -34.16 -1.59 -16.86
C ALA A 570 -34.87 -0.89 -15.70
N GLY A 571 -34.13 -0.51 -14.65
CA GLY A 571 -34.65 0.12 -13.44
C GLY A 571 -35.43 1.42 -13.65
N GLY A 572 -35.31 2.09 -14.80
CA GLY A 572 -36.26 3.08 -15.33
C GLY A 572 -36.71 4.24 -14.41
N GLY A 573 -36.08 4.43 -13.25
CA GLY A 573 -36.60 5.25 -12.16
C GLY A 573 -35.45 5.94 -11.44
N VAL A 574 -35.48 7.28 -11.51
CA VAL A 574 -34.39 8.21 -11.18
C VAL A 574 -33.28 8.10 -12.23
N GLY A 575 -32.90 9.21 -12.89
CA GLY A 575 -31.94 9.20 -13.99
C GLY A 575 -30.66 8.47 -13.60
N LYS A 576 -29.83 8.06 -14.60
CA LYS A 576 -28.42 7.70 -14.38
C LYS A 576 -27.95 8.44 -13.15
N GLN A 577 -27.59 7.74 -12.06
CA GLN A 577 -26.98 8.40 -10.90
C GLN A 577 -26.02 9.41 -11.51
N PRO A 578 -26.18 10.73 -11.27
CA PRO A 578 -25.60 11.74 -12.17
C PRO A 578 -24.06 11.67 -12.30
N PHE A 579 -23.44 10.74 -11.58
CA PHE A 579 -22.01 10.52 -11.49
C PHE A 579 -21.64 9.02 -11.39
N GLU A 580 -22.17 8.18 -12.28
CA GLU A 580 -21.53 6.87 -12.52
C GLU A 580 -20.14 7.13 -13.11
N LEU A 581 -19.10 6.78 -12.36
CA LEU A 581 -17.72 6.99 -12.77
C LEU A 581 -17.28 5.72 -13.51
N ALA A 582 -17.46 5.70 -14.83
CA ALA A 582 -17.05 4.59 -15.70
C ALA A 582 -15.76 4.95 -16.47
N PRO A 583 -14.60 4.94 -15.80
CA PRO A 583 -13.35 5.27 -16.45
C PRO A 583 -12.99 4.24 -17.51
N GLU A 584 -12.62 4.70 -18.70
CA GLU A 584 -12.38 3.84 -19.87
C GLU A 584 -11.26 2.80 -19.65
N TRP A 585 -10.30 3.07 -18.77
CA TRP A 585 -9.21 2.13 -18.48
C TRP A 585 -9.63 0.95 -17.60
N LEU A 586 -10.76 1.05 -16.91
CA LEU A 586 -11.35 -0.04 -16.13
C LEU A 586 -12.39 -0.85 -16.92
N ASP A 587 -12.57 -0.59 -18.21
CA ASP A 587 -13.47 -1.43 -19.02
C ASP A 587 -12.81 -2.80 -19.29
N VAL A 588 -13.08 -3.77 -18.42
CA VAL A 588 -12.50 -5.12 -18.51
C VAL A 588 -13.09 -5.97 -19.63
N ARG A 589 -14.11 -5.52 -20.37
CA ARG A 589 -14.75 -6.33 -21.42
C ARG A 589 -13.80 -6.71 -22.55
N GLU A 590 -12.92 -5.78 -22.93
CA GLU A 590 -11.89 -6.02 -23.93
C GLU A 590 -10.86 -7.05 -23.41
N SER A 591 -10.42 -6.94 -22.14
CA SER A 591 -9.54 -7.92 -21.50
C SER A 591 -10.12 -9.31 -21.51
N ILE A 592 -11.41 -9.44 -21.18
CA ILE A 592 -12.07 -10.74 -21.09
C ILE A 592 -12.04 -11.45 -22.45
N SER A 593 -12.24 -10.72 -23.55
CA SER A 593 -12.14 -11.30 -24.89
C SER A 593 -10.72 -11.81 -25.20
N VAL A 594 -9.70 -11.01 -24.89
CA VAL A 594 -8.29 -11.33 -25.15
C VAL A 594 -7.77 -12.47 -24.27
N LEU A 595 -8.24 -12.56 -23.03
CA LEU A 595 -7.80 -13.53 -22.03
C LEU A 595 -8.56 -14.87 -22.11
N SER A 596 -9.81 -14.87 -22.57
CA SER A 596 -10.59 -16.10 -22.75
C SER A 596 -9.93 -17.09 -23.73
N GLU A 597 -9.09 -16.60 -24.63
CA GLU A 597 -8.38 -17.41 -25.62
C GLU A 597 -7.07 -18.02 -25.10
N HIS A 598 -6.49 -17.45 -24.02
CA HIS A 598 -5.13 -17.77 -23.56
C HIS A 598 -5.03 -17.83 -22.02
N GLN A 599 -5.87 -18.66 -21.38
CA GLN A 599 -5.78 -18.87 -19.94
C GLN A 599 -4.57 -19.74 -19.59
N HIS A 600 -3.68 -19.20 -18.75
CA HIS A 600 -2.56 -19.93 -18.20
C HIS A 600 -2.85 -20.35 -16.76
N VAL A 601 -2.43 -21.57 -16.44
CA VAL A 601 -2.52 -22.11 -15.08
C VAL A 601 -1.22 -22.82 -14.70
N THR A 602 -0.94 -22.92 -13.40
CA THR A 602 0.19 -23.69 -12.87
C THR A 602 -0.24 -24.49 -11.64
N GLU A 603 0.33 -25.67 -11.44
CA GLU A 603 0.00 -26.53 -10.30
C GLU A 603 0.96 -26.28 -9.13
N VAL A 604 0.40 -26.01 -7.95
CA VAL A 604 1.12 -25.80 -6.69
C VAL A 604 0.39 -26.56 -5.59
N ASN A 605 1.05 -27.54 -4.97
CA ASN A 605 0.48 -28.38 -3.91
C ASN A 605 -0.90 -29.00 -4.26
N GLY A 606 -1.11 -29.32 -5.54
CA GLY A 606 -2.37 -29.89 -6.05
C GLY A 606 -3.46 -28.87 -6.37
N ALA A 607 -3.30 -27.60 -5.98
CA ALA A 607 -4.16 -26.51 -6.44
C ALA A 607 -3.64 -25.95 -7.77
N THR A 608 -4.55 -25.53 -8.64
CA THR A 608 -4.21 -24.94 -9.93
C THR A 608 -4.34 -23.42 -9.80
N LEU A 609 -3.24 -22.69 -9.80
CA LEU A 609 -3.21 -21.22 -9.71
C LEU A 609 -3.46 -20.59 -11.08
N GLY A 610 -4.15 -19.45 -11.11
CA GLY A 610 -4.23 -18.62 -12.31
C GLY A 610 -2.90 -17.90 -12.56
N VAL A 611 -2.53 -17.72 -13.82
CA VAL A 611 -1.26 -17.09 -14.22
C VAL A 611 -1.48 -16.02 -15.29
N LEU A 612 -0.85 -14.86 -15.13
CA LEU A 612 -0.76 -13.79 -16.11
C LEU A 612 0.71 -13.34 -16.23
N PRO A 613 1.44 -13.84 -17.24
CA PRO A 613 2.82 -13.42 -17.52
C PRO A 613 2.83 -12.16 -18.40
N LEU A 614 3.61 -11.15 -18.00
CA LEU A 614 3.66 -9.84 -18.63
C LEU A 614 5.09 -9.43 -18.98
N GLU A 615 5.24 -8.78 -20.13
CA GLU A 615 6.40 -7.98 -20.51
C GLU A 615 5.94 -6.55 -20.78
N ILE A 616 6.41 -5.59 -19.97
CA ILE A 616 6.01 -4.20 -20.04
C ILE A 616 7.15 -3.38 -20.65
N ASN A 617 6.91 -2.82 -21.84
CA ASN A 617 7.82 -1.89 -22.52
C ASN A 617 7.55 -0.46 -22.02
N MET A 618 8.49 0.10 -21.27
CA MET A 618 8.40 1.44 -20.70
C MET A 618 8.84 2.49 -21.73
N ASN A 619 7.91 3.07 -22.48
CA ASN A 619 8.16 4.06 -23.53
C ASN A 619 8.22 5.52 -23.00
N HIS A 620 8.37 5.66 -21.68
CA HIS A 620 8.41 6.94 -20.99
C HIS A 620 9.45 6.94 -19.88
N THR A 621 9.85 8.12 -19.43
CA THR A 621 10.75 8.26 -18.29
C THR A 621 9.99 7.91 -17.03
N PRO A 622 10.34 6.84 -16.30
CA PRO A 622 9.68 6.49 -15.05
C PRO A 622 9.80 7.63 -14.04
N SER A 623 8.90 7.67 -13.06
CA SER A 623 9.11 8.58 -11.93
C SER A 623 10.40 8.20 -11.20
N LYS A 624 11.08 9.18 -10.60
CA LYS A 624 12.25 8.89 -9.75
C LYS A 624 11.86 8.14 -8.46
N ARG A 625 10.58 8.16 -8.12
CA ARG A 625 10.04 7.74 -6.80
C ARG A 625 9.30 6.42 -6.83
N LEU A 626 8.47 6.25 -7.87
CA LEU A 626 7.54 5.15 -8.03
C LEU A 626 7.72 4.66 -9.45
N LYS A 627 8.47 3.57 -9.61
CA LYS A 627 8.80 3.00 -10.93
C LYS A 627 7.63 2.24 -11.49
N VAL A 628 7.10 1.32 -10.68
CA VAL A 628 6.03 0.40 -11.06
C VAL A 628 5.11 0.23 -9.86
N TYR A 629 3.86 0.63 -9.99
CA TYR A 629 2.85 0.50 -8.95
C TYR A 629 1.72 -0.40 -9.45
N GLN A 630 1.51 -1.52 -8.78
CA GLN A 630 0.62 -2.60 -9.22
C GLN A 630 -0.49 -2.80 -8.20
N PHE A 631 -1.70 -3.02 -8.68
CA PHE A 631 -2.85 -3.23 -7.81
C PHE A 631 -3.98 -4.00 -8.52
N ASP A 632 -4.92 -4.47 -7.70
CA ASP A 632 -6.20 -4.95 -8.19
C ASP A 632 -7.23 -3.82 -8.28
N PRO A 633 -7.67 -3.43 -9.49
CA PRO A 633 -8.72 -2.42 -9.65
C PRO A 633 -10.13 -2.91 -9.31
N LEU A 634 -10.34 -4.20 -9.08
CA LEU A 634 -11.65 -4.78 -8.73
C LEU A 634 -11.82 -4.92 -7.22
N HIS A 635 -10.73 -5.25 -6.51
CA HIS A 635 -10.70 -5.57 -5.08
C HIS A 635 -9.59 -4.81 -4.32
N HIS A 636 -9.58 -3.49 -4.43
CA HIS A 636 -8.38 -2.66 -4.20
C HIS A 636 -7.93 -2.47 -2.74
N ASP A 637 -8.79 -2.70 -1.72
CA ASP A 637 -8.59 -2.29 -0.30
C ASP A 637 -7.13 -2.32 0.18
N VAL A 638 -6.48 -3.49 0.09
CA VAL A 638 -5.05 -3.65 0.45
C VAL A 638 -4.23 -4.36 -0.64
N ALA A 639 -4.83 -4.62 -1.80
CA ALA A 639 -4.22 -5.36 -2.91
C ALA A 639 -3.31 -4.44 -3.74
N VAL A 640 -2.25 -3.95 -3.11
CA VAL A 640 -1.26 -3.04 -3.70
C VAL A 640 0.16 -3.57 -3.46
N TRP A 641 1.00 -3.48 -4.50
CA TRP A 641 2.45 -3.75 -4.41
C TRP A 641 3.22 -2.82 -5.37
N SER A 642 4.43 -2.39 -5.02
CA SER A 642 5.15 -1.43 -5.87
C SER A 642 6.68 -1.50 -5.75
N ILE A 643 7.33 -0.90 -6.75
CA ILE A 643 8.79 -0.75 -6.90
C ILE A 643 9.14 0.74 -6.91
N HIS A 644 10.12 1.14 -6.11
CA HIS A 644 10.55 2.53 -5.89
C HIS A 644 11.82 2.89 -6.66
#